data_AF-A0A3D8QU23-F1
#
_entry.id   AF-A0A3D8QU23-F1
#
_cell.length_a   1.000
_cell.length_b   1.000
_cell.length_c   1.000
_cell.angle_alpha   90.00
_cell.angle_beta   90.00
_cell.angle_gamma   90.00
#
_symmetry.space_group_name_H-M   'P 1'
#
loop_
_entity.id
_entity.type
_entity.pdbx_description
1 polymer ?
#
loop_
_entity_poly.entity_id
_entity_poly.type
_entity_poly.pdbx_seq_one_letter_code
_entity_poly.pdbx_strand_id
1 'polypeptide(L)'
;MDFNNRAMRVGSAWTCLRGSFPSRSPSVSYERLPRESSIKPQDIKKQGINCLSIVLVLFLVMATGVSAGLICRSSESVTEYPLLINATIEILTKGLAQKKFTNVDLVKAYLARIAEVNEILHAVNEVNPDALDIAVQLDLERSSGIIRSSLHGIPLLIKDTIATKDKMNNTAGSWALLGAKVPRDATVAQKLRDAGAILLGKTNLSQWAHFRSLNTTNGWSALGGQVYSPYFPYADPLGSSSGSAVASALGLALGCLGTETDGSIVSPSSYNNLVGIKPTVGLTSRHLVIPVSEHQDTVGPLARTVKDAAYILQAIAGVDPLDNCTSAIPDGVIPNYITACKLSALSGSRLGIPRDVISLLLDNTTGSIIEAFEYALDSLRAAGATIVDDANFTEAAEFENSTLSTEIIYADFVVNLQSHLESLTYNPKNITSLTDLRKFTQSCPLENYPMRDTGLWDQALQQNWNNTHPHPWPAYQKNLYHGGEGGLLGAIDRHNLDAVILPAKFASGWAAAVGAVIVTVPLGSYPAGTPIVQNSWGLIESALNIPFGISFLGAKFTEAKLIGLTYAFEQRTLSLYMKDCGDFYGQPNAYGVPAGDTTNGGDVELPKVCTWKRASSRQENGDDGAENGQVGPFVDLDETTRRLASGKILSHRTAKKLQVHRLVAQTKDEKVSYSRLEKGSPMDPSISTTMMTSSSKKELATAKRELTFTKQLASLRAENRRALAHLTLPQQRAGVAKAKRQQEKWNRERIGMEIKRQVKANP
;
A
#
# COMPACT_ATOMS: atom_id res chain seq x y z
N MET A 1 -32.53 -37.38 31.72
CA MET A 1 -33.61 -37.12 30.76
C MET A 1 -32.97 -36.40 29.57
N ASP A 2 -32.26 -37.03 28.63
CA ASP A 2 -32.26 -38.40 28.08
C ASP A 2 -33.21 -38.60 26.87
N PHE A 3 -32.70 -39.28 25.83
CA PHE A 3 -33.23 -39.55 24.48
C PHE A 3 -33.41 -38.35 23.52
N ASN A 4 -32.62 -38.19 22.44
CA ASN A 4 -32.35 -39.02 21.22
C ASN A 4 -33.24 -38.61 20.03
N ASN A 5 -32.66 -38.03 18.96
CA ASN A 5 -32.06 -38.70 17.79
C ASN A 5 -33.05 -39.49 16.90
N ARG A 6 -33.19 -39.08 15.64
CA ARG A 6 -33.29 -40.02 14.50
C ARG A 6 -32.82 -39.39 13.18
N ALA A 7 -32.16 -40.23 12.39
CA ALA A 7 -31.56 -39.91 11.09
C ALA A 7 -32.01 -40.92 10.03
N MET A 8 -31.40 -40.83 8.84
CA MET A 8 -31.55 -41.66 7.62
C MET A 8 -32.72 -41.26 6.70
N ARG A 9 -32.67 -41.32 5.36
CA ARG A 9 -31.71 -41.65 4.27
C ARG A 9 -32.40 -42.63 3.28
N VAL A 10 -32.25 -42.33 1.98
CA VAL A 10 -32.25 -43.26 0.82
C VAL A 10 -33.59 -43.84 0.35
N GLY A 11 -34.08 -43.31 -0.80
CA GLY A 11 -33.86 -44.00 -2.09
C GLY A 11 -35.06 -44.66 -2.80
N SER A 12 -34.98 -44.65 -4.14
CA SER A 12 -35.85 -45.35 -5.13
C SER A 12 -37.29 -44.83 -5.29
N ALA A 13 -38.03 -45.09 -6.38
CA ALA A 13 -37.75 -45.16 -7.84
C ALA A 13 -39.11 -45.38 -8.57
N TRP A 14 -39.09 -45.38 -9.91
CA TRP A 14 -40.14 -45.85 -10.84
C TRP A 14 -41.25 -44.90 -11.37
N THR A 15 -41.39 -45.07 -12.68
CA THR A 15 -42.06 -44.33 -13.77
C THR A 15 -43.57 -44.61 -13.92
N CYS A 16 -44.21 -43.88 -14.86
CA CYS A 16 -45.46 -44.19 -15.60
C CYS A 16 -46.81 -43.78 -14.93
N LEU A 17 -47.88 -43.34 -15.64
CA LEU A 17 -48.13 -43.20 -17.11
C LEU A 17 -49.40 -42.34 -17.43
N ARG A 18 -49.53 -41.89 -18.70
CA ARG A 18 -50.73 -41.32 -19.41
C ARG A 18 -51.16 -39.89 -18.99
N GLY A 19 -51.50 -38.93 -19.86
CA GLY A 19 -51.58 -38.82 -21.34
C GLY A 19 -51.93 -37.35 -21.71
N SER A 20 -52.15 -36.88 -22.96
CA SER A 20 -52.18 -37.48 -24.30
C SER A 20 -51.97 -36.40 -25.40
N PHE A 21 -51.84 -36.80 -26.67
CA PHE A 21 -51.78 -35.98 -27.91
C PHE A 21 -53.13 -36.08 -28.69
N PRO A 22 -53.45 -35.36 -29.82
CA PRO A 22 -52.52 -34.90 -30.86
C PRO A 22 -52.75 -33.54 -31.58
N SER A 23 -51.77 -33.23 -32.43
CA SER A 23 -51.67 -32.12 -33.40
C SER A 23 -52.51 -32.28 -34.69
N ARG A 24 -52.78 -31.17 -35.40
CA ARG A 24 -52.64 -31.12 -36.89
C ARG A 24 -52.52 -29.69 -37.45
N SER A 25 -51.81 -29.60 -38.58
CA SER A 25 -51.61 -28.42 -39.43
C SER A 25 -52.67 -28.32 -40.55
N PRO A 26 -52.65 -27.26 -41.38
CA PRO A 26 -53.13 -27.30 -42.76
C PRO A 26 -52.01 -27.60 -43.78
N SER A 27 -52.42 -28.18 -44.92
CA SER A 27 -51.63 -28.59 -46.11
C SER A 27 -51.41 -27.43 -47.11
N VAL A 28 -50.61 -27.53 -48.19
CA VAL A 28 -50.88 -28.17 -49.52
C VAL A 28 -49.58 -27.99 -50.37
N SER A 29 -48.78 -29.03 -50.72
CA SER A 29 -48.67 -29.74 -52.03
C SER A 29 -48.49 -28.88 -53.30
N TYR A 30 -47.72 -29.19 -54.36
CA TYR A 30 -46.79 -30.28 -54.75
C TYR A 30 -45.98 -29.82 -56.01
N GLU A 31 -45.11 -30.69 -56.57
CA GLU A 31 -44.43 -30.63 -57.90
C GLU A 31 -42.91 -30.28 -57.93
N ARG A 32 -42.07 -30.83 -58.82
CA ARG A 32 -42.03 -32.17 -59.47
C ARG A 32 -40.57 -32.42 -59.93
N LEU A 33 -40.12 -33.68 -59.87
CA LEU A 33 -38.81 -34.20 -60.36
C LEU A 33 -38.64 -33.99 -61.91
N PRO A 34 -37.42 -34.05 -62.52
CA PRO A 34 -36.47 -35.18 -62.31
C PRO A 34 -34.93 -35.03 -62.57
N ARG A 35 -34.20 -35.98 -61.95
CA ARG A 35 -33.11 -36.89 -62.45
C ARG A 35 -31.91 -36.40 -63.28
N GLU A 36 -30.78 -37.06 -62.97
CA GLU A 36 -29.70 -37.51 -63.88
C GLU A 36 -28.82 -36.41 -64.53
N SER A 37 -27.52 -36.61 -64.83
CA SER A 37 -26.63 -37.78 -64.69
C SER A 37 -25.15 -37.36 -64.50
N SER A 38 -24.33 -38.33 -64.10
CA SER A 38 -22.86 -38.29 -64.08
C SER A 38 -22.20 -38.05 -65.45
N ILE A 39 -20.96 -37.51 -65.47
CA ILE A 39 -19.80 -37.98 -66.27
C ILE A 39 -18.51 -37.22 -65.86
N LYS A 40 -17.32 -37.85 -65.98
CA LYS A 40 -15.98 -37.24 -65.76
C LYS A 40 -15.25 -36.98 -67.12
N PRO A 41 -13.91 -36.92 -67.29
CA PRO A 41 -13.29 -35.72 -67.89
C PRO A 41 -12.48 -35.99 -69.20
N GLN A 42 -11.82 -34.92 -69.70
CA GLN A 42 -10.73 -34.86 -70.72
C GLN A 42 -11.15 -34.68 -72.20
N ASP A 43 -10.77 -33.54 -72.81
CA ASP A 43 -9.70 -33.40 -73.85
C ASP A 43 -9.68 -31.93 -74.38
N ILE A 44 -8.58 -31.17 -74.30
CA ILE A 44 -7.35 -31.09 -75.13
C ILE A 44 -7.49 -30.30 -76.46
N LYS A 45 -6.91 -29.07 -76.47
CA LYS A 45 -6.44 -28.24 -77.64
C LYS A 45 -7.56 -27.68 -78.56
N LYS A 46 -7.41 -26.56 -79.31
CA LYS A 46 -6.25 -25.76 -79.76
C LYS A 46 -6.71 -24.34 -80.21
N GLN A 47 -5.75 -23.44 -80.52
CA GLN A 47 -5.91 -22.07 -81.09
C GLN A 47 -6.44 -20.99 -80.09
N GLY A 48 -5.92 -19.76 -79.99
CA GLY A 48 -4.68 -19.18 -80.53
C GLY A 48 -4.85 -17.70 -80.94
N ILE A 49 -4.42 -16.72 -80.12
CA ILE A 49 -4.26 -15.29 -80.50
C ILE A 49 -3.03 -14.65 -79.82
N ASN A 50 -2.15 -14.16 -80.69
CA ASN A 50 -1.03 -13.19 -80.62
C ASN A 50 -0.50 -12.59 -79.29
N CYS A 51 0.81 -12.71 -79.14
CA CYS A 51 1.67 -11.97 -78.21
C CYS A 51 1.88 -10.50 -78.66
N LEU A 52 1.05 -9.55 -78.21
CA LEU A 52 1.39 -8.12 -78.28
C LEU A 52 1.00 -7.27 -77.04
N SER A 53 0.46 -7.88 -75.98
CA SER A 53 -0.03 -7.14 -74.80
C SER A 53 0.73 -7.40 -73.49
N ILE A 54 1.72 -8.31 -73.48
CA ILE A 54 2.43 -8.72 -72.25
C ILE A 54 3.70 -7.89 -72.00
N VAL A 55 4.28 -7.26 -73.02
CA VAL A 55 5.51 -6.47 -72.89
C VAL A 55 5.28 -5.08 -72.28
N LEU A 56 4.07 -4.51 -72.42
CA LEU A 56 3.77 -3.15 -71.95
C LEU A 56 3.49 -3.05 -70.44
N VAL A 57 3.02 -4.14 -69.81
CA VAL A 57 2.68 -4.15 -68.37
C VAL A 57 3.91 -4.39 -67.48
N LEU A 58 4.93 -5.09 -68.00
CA LEU A 58 6.17 -5.39 -67.25
C LEU A 58 7.17 -4.21 -67.22
N PHE A 59 7.05 -3.22 -68.13
CA PHE A 59 7.91 -2.03 -68.13
C PHE A 59 7.44 -0.91 -67.20
N LEU A 60 6.14 -0.88 -66.83
CA LEU A 60 5.58 0.14 -65.93
C LEU A 60 5.80 -0.15 -64.44
N VAL A 61 6.33 -1.32 -64.09
CA VAL A 61 6.67 -1.74 -62.71
C VAL A 61 8.18 -1.59 -62.41
N MET A 62 9.01 -1.30 -63.42
CA MET A 62 10.47 -1.24 -63.33
C MET A 62 11.06 0.20 -63.45
N ALA A 63 10.22 1.23 -63.30
CA ALA A 63 10.59 2.65 -63.49
C ALA A 63 10.36 3.56 -62.27
N THR A 64 10.20 3.00 -61.07
CA THR A 64 10.19 3.74 -59.78
C THR A 64 11.25 3.25 -58.79
N GLY A 65 12.21 2.43 -59.28
CA GLY A 65 13.37 2.00 -58.51
C GLY A 65 14.49 3.04 -58.52
N VAL A 66 15.01 3.34 -57.32
CA VAL A 66 16.12 4.25 -56.98
C VAL A 66 15.69 5.68 -56.58
N SER A 67 14.95 5.75 -55.49
CA SER A 67 15.23 6.74 -54.43
C SER A 67 15.82 5.99 -53.23
N ALA A 68 16.84 6.57 -52.59
CA ALA A 68 17.72 5.86 -51.68
C ALA A 68 16.99 5.16 -50.52
N GLY A 69 17.46 3.96 -50.17
CA GLY A 69 16.93 3.18 -49.05
C GLY A 69 17.22 3.82 -47.70
N LEU A 70 16.36 4.74 -47.25
CA LEU A 70 15.91 4.64 -45.87
C LEU A 70 14.97 3.44 -45.80
N ILE A 71 15.50 2.30 -45.35
CA ILE A 71 14.67 1.40 -44.56
C ILE A 71 14.18 2.27 -43.41
N CYS A 72 12.92 2.70 -43.50
CA CYS A 72 12.21 3.18 -42.35
C CYS A 72 12.19 1.98 -41.40
N ARG A 73 13.17 1.92 -40.49
CA ARG A 73 13.01 1.17 -39.24
C ARG A 73 11.68 1.68 -38.74
N SER A 74 10.65 0.83 -38.76
CA SER A 74 9.50 1.01 -37.89
C SER A 74 10.10 1.38 -36.55
N SER A 75 9.83 2.60 -36.08
CA SER A 75 10.21 2.95 -34.72
C SER A 75 9.65 1.83 -33.87
N GLU A 76 10.52 1.10 -33.17
CA GLU A 76 10.05 0.15 -32.17
C GLU A 76 9.13 0.98 -31.30
N SER A 77 7.84 0.66 -31.33
CA SER A 77 6.84 1.45 -30.61
C SER A 77 7.21 1.30 -29.15
N VAL A 78 7.88 2.32 -28.61
CA VAL A 78 8.41 2.32 -27.25
C VAL A 78 7.23 1.96 -26.38
N THR A 79 7.26 0.73 -25.85
CA THR A 79 6.08 0.15 -25.24
C THR A 79 5.94 0.83 -23.89
N GLU A 80 5.19 1.93 -23.88
CA GLU A 80 5.07 2.77 -22.70
C GLU A 80 4.32 2.00 -21.62
N TYR A 81 5.09 1.56 -20.62
CA TYR A 81 4.57 0.92 -19.42
C TYR A 81 3.97 2.00 -18.53
N PRO A 82 2.82 1.75 -17.88
CA PRO A 82 2.27 2.68 -16.92
C PRO A 82 3.24 2.88 -15.75
N LEU A 83 3.36 4.11 -15.26
CA LEU A 83 4.00 4.38 -13.97
C LEU A 83 3.20 3.65 -12.88
N LEU A 84 3.87 3.02 -11.90
CA LEU A 84 3.20 2.23 -10.86
C LEU A 84 2.23 3.08 -10.02
N ILE A 85 2.52 4.37 -9.86
CA ILE A 85 1.68 5.36 -9.18
C ILE A 85 0.42 5.73 -9.99
N ASN A 86 0.45 5.60 -11.32
CA ASN A 86 -0.70 5.86 -12.22
C ASN A 86 -1.42 4.56 -12.64
N ALA A 87 -0.98 3.40 -12.15
CA ALA A 87 -1.56 2.11 -12.51
C ALA A 87 -2.87 1.86 -11.75
N THR A 88 -3.91 1.48 -12.50
CA THR A 88 -5.20 0.98 -11.99
C THR A 88 -5.37 -0.50 -12.36
N ILE A 89 -6.33 -1.19 -11.75
CA ILE A 89 -6.66 -2.60 -12.06
C ILE A 89 -6.96 -2.77 -13.55
N GLU A 90 -7.72 -1.84 -14.13
CA GLU A 90 -8.13 -1.92 -15.53
C GLU A 90 -6.94 -1.76 -16.49
N ILE A 91 -5.97 -0.89 -16.16
CA ILE A 91 -4.72 -0.72 -16.91
C ILE A 91 -3.85 -1.97 -16.79
N LEU A 92 -3.65 -2.50 -15.58
CA LEU A 92 -2.78 -3.66 -15.34
C LEU A 92 -3.36 -4.94 -15.96
N THR A 93 -4.64 -5.21 -15.74
CA THR A 93 -5.34 -6.37 -16.31
C THR A 93 -5.34 -6.33 -17.84
N LYS A 94 -5.51 -5.14 -18.45
CA LYS A 94 -5.37 -4.96 -19.91
C LYS A 94 -3.94 -5.23 -20.37
N GLY A 95 -2.92 -4.75 -19.65
CA GLY A 95 -1.51 -5.00 -19.97
C GLY A 95 -1.14 -6.49 -19.92
N LEU A 96 -1.58 -7.20 -18.88
CA LEU A 96 -1.40 -8.64 -18.70
C LEU A 96 -2.14 -9.45 -19.79
N ALA A 97 -3.39 -9.09 -20.11
CA ALA A 97 -4.15 -9.73 -21.18
C ALA A 97 -3.51 -9.52 -22.57
N GLN A 98 -2.93 -8.34 -22.80
CA GLN A 98 -2.17 -8.01 -24.01
C GLN A 98 -0.74 -8.58 -24.02
N LYS A 99 -0.33 -9.31 -22.97
CA LYS A 99 1.03 -9.86 -22.80
C LYS A 99 2.14 -8.82 -22.91
N LYS A 100 1.86 -7.56 -22.53
CA LYS A 100 2.88 -6.49 -22.48
C LYS A 100 3.92 -6.74 -21.40
N PHE A 101 3.49 -7.37 -20.32
CA PHE A 101 4.30 -7.81 -19.19
C PHE A 101 3.62 -9.03 -18.55
N THR A 102 4.35 -9.77 -17.72
CA THR A 102 3.84 -10.91 -16.93
C THR A 102 3.50 -10.50 -15.49
N ASN A 103 2.81 -11.34 -14.74
CA ASN A 103 2.62 -11.16 -13.30
C ASN A 103 3.99 -11.13 -12.59
N VAL A 104 4.93 -11.98 -13.02
CA VAL A 104 6.31 -12.01 -12.51
C VAL A 104 7.04 -10.68 -12.74
N ASP A 105 6.88 -10.05 -13.90
CA ASP A 105 7.48 -8.73 -14.17
C ASP A 105 6.86 -7.64 -13.30
N LEU A 106 5.54 -7.69 -13.12
CA LEU A 106 4.78 -6.76 -12.29
C LEU A 106 5.19 -6.86 -10.81
N VAL A 107 5.31 -8.08 -10.26
CA VAL A 107 5.83 -8.30 -8.89
C VAL A 107 7.26 -7.81 -8.77
N LYS A 108 8.16 -8.10 -9.73
CA LYS A 108 9.54 -7.56 -9.72
C LYS A 108 9.57 -6.04 -9.71
N ALA A 109 8.68 -5.38 -10.46
CA ALA A 109 8.60 -3.91 -10.49
C ALA A 109 8.19 -3.34 -9.13
N TYR A 110 7.14 -3.87 -8.50
CA TYR A 110 6.72 -3.43 -7.16
C TYR A 110 7.76 -3.77 -6.06
N LEU A 111 8.39 -4.95 -6.10
CA LEU A 111 9.45 -5.30 -5.14
C LEU A 111 10.69 -4.40 -5.26
N ALA A 112 11.10 -4.06 -6.49
CA ALA A 112 12.17 -3.08 -6.72
C ALA A 112 11.77 -1.70 -6.16
N ARG A 113 10.52 -1.30 -6.41
CA ARG A 113 9.95 -0.02 -5.95
C ARG A 113 9.87 0.08 -4.42
N ILE A 114 9.52 -1.01 -3.73
CA ILE A 114 9.59 -1.09 -2.26
C ILE A 114 11.05 -0.88 -1.79
N ALA A 115 12.00 -1.61 -2.38
CA ALA A 115 13.41 -1.52 -2.00
C ALA A 115 14.06 -0.14 -2.24
N GLU A 116 13.49 0.69 -3.10
CA GLU A 116 13.97 2.06 -3.35
C GLU A 116 13.69 3.04 -2.19
N VAL A 117 12.51 2.92 -1.55
CA VAL A 117 11.99 3.92 -0.58
C VAL A 117 11.78 3.42 0.84
N ASN A 118 11.65 2.10 1.05
CA ASN A 118 11.21 1.58 2.34
C ASN A 118 12.23 1.77 3.47
N GLU A 119 13.52 1.92 3.15
CA GLU A 119 14.59 2.30 4.09
C GLU A 119 14.40 3.71 4.70
N ILE A 120 13.55 4.55 4.10
CA ILE A 120 13.30 5.94 4.54
C ILE A 120 11.89 6.08 5.12
N LEU A 121 10.90 5.42 4.52
CA LEU A 121 9.48 5.63 4.83
C LEU A 121 8.82 4.47 5.60
N HIS A 122 9.52 3.36 5.81
CA HIS A 122 9.13 2.24 6.70
C HIS A 122 7.72 1.66 6.48
N ALA A 123 7.13 1.83 5.29
CA ALA A 123 5.74 1.47 5.00
C ALA A 123 5.47 -0.05 4.97
N VAL A 124 6.49 -0.86 4.67
CA VAL A 124 6.42 -2.32 4.56
C VAL A 124 7.30 -2.96 5.64
N ASN A 125 6.71 -3.74 6.55
CA ASN A 125 7.42 -4.49 7.59
C ASN A 125 8.15 -5.70 7.03
N GLU A 126 7.48 -6.46 6.16
CA GLU A 126 7.97 -7.75 5.67
C GLU A 126 7.51 -7.95 4.22
N VAL A 127 8.41 -8.42 3.36
CA VAL A 127 8.09 -8.81 1.99
C VAL A 127 7.81 -10.31 1.97
N ASN A 128 6.75 -10.73 1.27
CA ASN A 128 6.41 -12.12 1.09
C ASN A 128 7.48 -12.82 0.22
N PRO A 129 8.26 -13.78 0.76
CA PRO A 129 9.27 -14.49 -0.02
C PRO A 129 8.63 -15.44 -1.07
N ASP A 130 7.36 -15.80 -0.91
CA ASP A 130 6.62 -16.68 -1.83
C ASP A 130 6.01 -15.92 -3.03
N ALA A 131 6.01 -14.58 -3.02
CA ALA A 131 5.29 -13.76 -4.01
C ALA A 131 5.72 -13.99 -5.47
N LEU A 132 7.00 -14.28 -5.71
CA LEU A 132 7.50 -14.57 -7.07
C LEU A 132 7.06 -15.94 -7.58
N ASP A 133 7.02 -16.96 -6.72
CA ASP A 133 6.57 -18.30 -7.08
C ASP A 133 5.05 -18.32 -7.32
N ILE A 134 4.29 -17.56 -6.50
CA ILE A 134 2.86 -17.30 -6.71
C ILE A 134 2.63 -16.59 -8.05
N ALA A 135 3.46 -15.60 -8.40
CA ALA A 135 3.36 -14.90 -9.69
C ALA A 135 3.56 -15.83 -10.88
N VAL A 136 4.56 -16.72 -10.82
CA VAL A 136 4.81 -17.76 -11.84
C VAL A 136 3.59 -18.66 -12.01
N GLN A 137 2.99 -19.13 -10.91
CA GLN A 137 1.81 -19.98 -10.94
C GLN A 137 0.60 -19.27 -11.60
N LEU A 138 0.37 -17.99 -11.28
CA LEU A 138 -0.71 -17.21 -11.89
C LEU A 138 -0.42 -16.88 -13.36
N ASP A 139 0.84 -16.74 -13.78
CA ASP A 139 1.20 -16.62 -15.20
C ASP A 139 0.93 -17.92 -15.97
N LEU A 140 1.17 -19.09 -15.35
CA LEU A 140 0.84 -20.40 -15.93
C LEU A 140 -0.68 -20.58 -16.07
N GLU A 141 -1.47 -20.23 -15.05
CA GLU A 141 -2.94 -20.19 -15.11
C GLU A 141 -3.43 -19.29 -16.24
N ARG A 142 -2.97 -18.03 -16.29
CA ARG A 142 -3.26 -17.07 -17.36
C ARG A 142 -2.90 -17.61 -18.76
N SER A 143 -1.76 -18.29 -18.90
CA SER A 143 -1.35 -18.90 -20.17
C SER A 143 -2.23 -20.08 -20.60
N SER A 144 -2.85 -20.75 -19.62
CA SER A 144 -3.78 -21.86 -19.81
C SER A 144 -5.24 -21.41 -19.98
N GLY A 145 -5.49 -20.10 -20.05
CA GLY A 145 -6.84 -19.51 -20.16
C GLY A 145 -7.61 -19.42 -18.84
N ILE A 146 -6.99 -19.74 -17.71
CA ILE A 146 -7.60 -19.68 -16.38
C ILE A 146 -7.39 -18.29 -15.79
N ILE A 147 -8.46 -17.50 -15.70
CA ILE A 147 -8.47 -16.18 -15.05
C ILE A 147 -9.47 -16.22 -13.90
N ARG A 148 -8.98 -15.98 -12.67
CA ARG A 148 -9.80 -16.08 -11.45
C ARG A 148 -10.75 -14.90 -11.27
N SER A 149 -10.27 -13.67 -11.47
CA SER A 149 -11.05 -12.44 -11.41
C SER A 149 -10.28 -11.27 -12.05
N SER A 150 -10.81 -10.04 -11.97
CA SER A 150 -10.08 -8.80 -12.26
C SER A 150 -8.82 -8.58 -11.40
N LEU A 151 -8.67 -9.28 -10.27
CA LEU A 151 -7.48 -9.26 -9.42
C LEU A 151 -6.44 -10.34 -9.77
N HIS A 152 -6.65 -11.15 -10.82
CA HIS A 152 -5.73 -12.24 -11.17
C HIS A 152 -4.33 -11.73 -11.56
N GLY A 153 -3.33 -11.98 -10.72
CA GLY A 153 -1.96 -11.49 -10.86
C GLY A 153 -1.72 -10.08 -10.33
N ILE A 154 -2.71 -9.44 -9.71
CA ILE A 154 -2.64 -8.07 -9.23
C ILE A 154 -1.95 -8.02 -7.85
N PRO A 155 -0.85 -7.26 -7.68
CA PRO A 155 -0.13 -7.21 -6.41
C PRO A 155 -0.74 -6.24 -5.40
N LEU A 156 -1.00 -6.74 -4.19
CA LEU A 156 -1.56 -6.02 -3.05
C LEU A 156 -0.66 -6.18 -1.82
N LEU A 157 -0.73 -5.23 -0.88
CA LEU A 157 -0.16 -5.37 0.46
C LEU A 157 -1.28 -5.46 1.51
N ILE A 158 -0.99 -6.04 2.68
CA ILE A 158 -1.95 -6.17 3.78
C ILE A 158 -1.33 -5.70 5.09
N LYS A 159 -2.11 -5.03 5.94
CA LYS A 159 -1.68 -4.60 7.28
C LYS A 159 -1.16 -5.79 8.10
N ASP A 160 -0.12 -5.58 8.90
CA ASP A 160 0.48 -6.62 9.76
C ASP A 160 -0.38 -7.05 10.98
N THR A 161 -1.70 -6.92 10.85
CA THR A 161 -2.72 -7.57 11.70
C THR A 161 -3.43 -8.72 10.98
N ILE A 162 -3.38 -8.77 9.64
CA ILE A 162 -4.14 -9.71 8.80
C ILE A 162 -3.31 -10.99 8.54
N ALA A 163 -3.72 -12.11 9.12
CA ALA A 163 -2.96 -13.35 9.05
C ALA A 163 -2.88 -14.01 7.67
N THR A 164 -1.75 -14.68 7.41
CA THR A 164 -1.46 -15.46 6.19
C THR A 164 -0.63 -16.70 6.51
N LYS A 165 -0.76 -17.75 5.70
CA LYS A 165 0.08 -18.96 5.69
C LYS A 165 1.30 -18.90 4.77
N ASP A 166 1.44 -17.82 3.99
CA ASP A 166 2.72 -17.49 3.35
C ASP A 166 3.84 -17.42 4.41
N LYS A 167 5.11 -17.50 4.00
CA LYS A 167 6.27 -17.46 4.91
C LYS A 167 6.58 -16.04 5.43
N MET A 168 5.56 -15.40 6.01
CA MET A 168 5.60 -14.12 6.70
C MET A 168 5.15 -14.30 8.17
N ASN A 169 5.18 -13.21 8.92
CA ASN A 169 4.64 -13.11 10.26
C ASN A 169 3.28 -12.39 10.27
N ASN A 170 2.68 -12.31 11.45
CA ASN A 170 1.50 -11.49 11.72
C ASN A 170 1.66 -10.91 13.11
N THR A 171 2.27 -9.72 13.21
CA THR A 171 2.91 -9.30 14.48
C THR A 171 2.22 -8.17 15.22
N ALA A 172 1.26 -7.49 14.57
CA ALA A 172 0.80 -6.15 14.96
C ALA A 172 1.94 -5.14 15.22
N GLY A 173 3.10 -5.36 14.59
CA GLY A 173 4.33 -4.57 14.79
C GLY A 173 5.11 -4.89 16.08
N SER A 174 4.82 -6.00 16.76
CA SER A 174 5.38 -6.36 18.08
C SER A 174 6.22 -7.64 18.08
N TRP A 175 7.33 -7.59 18.82
CA TRP A 175 8.22 -8.73 19.10
C TRP A 175 7.54 -9.84 19.91
N ALA A 176 6.39 -9.56 20.53
CA ALA A 176 5.56 -10.52 21.25
C ALA A 176 5.01 -11.63 20.34
N LEU A 177 4.68 -11.29 19.10
CA LEU A 177 4.08 -12.22 18.11
C LEU A 177 5.06 -12.67 17.02
N LEU A 178 6.31 -12.22 17.07
CA LEU A 178 7.32 -12.61 16.08
C LEU A 178 7.54 -14.14 16.10
N GLY A 179 7.33 -14.79 14.95
CA GLY A 179 7.41 -16.24 14.80
C GLY A 179 6.15 -17.02 15.18
N ALA A 180 5.07 -16.37 15.64
CA ALA A 180 3.78 -17.03 15.86
C ALA A 180 3.23 -17.65 14.58
N LYS A 181 2.38 -18.69 14.71
CA LYS A 181 1.76 -19.39 13.57
C LYS A 181 0.26 -19.53 13.74
N VAL A 182 -0.43 -19.31 12.62
CA VAL A 182 -1.89 -19.33 12.49
C VAL A 182 -2.36 -20.64 11.82
N PRO A 183 -3.60 -21.09 12.09
CA PRO A 183 -4.13 -22.34 11.55
C PRO A 183 -4.45 -22.26 10.04
N ARG A 184 -4.64 -21.06 9.48
CA ARG A 184 -5.05 -20.77 8.08
C ARG A 184 -4.81 -19.29 7.75
N ASP A 185 -5.03 -18.89 6.50
CA ASP A 185 -5.15 -17.47 6.12
C ASP A 185 -6.34 -16.83 6.85
N ALA A 186 -6.25 -15.54 7.19
CA ALA A 186 -7.44 -14.75 7.52
C ALA A 186 -8.41 -14.78 6.34
N THR A 187 -9.72 -14.82 6.59
CA THR A 187 -10.72 -15.05 5.52
C THR A 187 -10.62 -14.02 4.40
N VAL A 188 -10.32 -12.76 4.72
CA VAL A 188 -10.07 -11.69 3.72
C VAL A 188 -8.82 -11.95 2.87
N ALA A 189 -7.75 -12.52 3.44
CA ALA A 189 -6.55 -12.88 2.70
C ALA A 189 -6.78 -14.11 1.81
N GLN A 190 -7.52 -15.11 2.31
CA GLN A 190 -7.95 -16.27 1.53
C GLN A 190 -8.80 -15.83 0.32
N LYS A 191 -9.81 -14.98 0.54
CA LYS A 191 -10.64 -14.43 -0.54
C LYS A 191 -9.84 -13.66 -1.59
N LEU A 192 -8.84 -12.87 -1.18
CA LEU A 192 -7.92 -12.21 -2.13
C LEU A 192 -7.12 -13.24 -2.95
N ARG A 193 -6.62 -14.31 -2.33
CA ARG A 193 -5.90 -15.40 -3.00
C ARG A 193 -6.79 -16.18 -3.97
N ASP A 194 -8.05 -16.40 -3.60
CA ASP A 194 -9.06 -17.05 -4.44
C ASP A 194 -9.45 -16.18 -5.64
N ALA A 195 -9.53 -14.86 -5.45
CA ALA A 195 -9.64 -13.88 -6.53
C ALA A 195 -8.38 -13.80 -7.42
N GLY A 196 -7.26 -14.37 -6.98
CA GLY A 196 -5.99 -14.43 -7.71
C GLY A 196 -5.04 -13.25 -7.46
N ALA A 197 -5.27 -12.46 -6.41
CA ALA A 197 -4.35 -11.39 -6.02
C ALA A 197 -3.04 -11.96 -5.44
N ILE A 198 -1.96 -11.20 -5.59
CA ILE A 198 -0.64 -11.55 -5.04
C ILE A 198 -0.38 -10.71 -3.80
N LEU A 199 -0.29 -11.34 -2.64
CA LEU A 199 0.06 -10.67 -1.39
C LEU A 199 1.58 -10.44 -1.35
N LEU A 200 2.01 -9.21 -1.60
CA LEU A 200 3.44 -8.83 -1.68
C LEU A 200 4.16 -8.80 -0.34
N GLY A 201 3.44 -8.72 0.77
CA GLY A 201 4.04 -8.38 2.06
C GLY A 201 3.05 -7.87 3.10
N LYS A 202 3.61 -7.51 4.25
CA LYS A 202 2.96 -6.92 5.42
C LYS A 202 3.29 -5.44 5.52
N THR A 203 2.30 -4.56 5.60
CA THR A 203 2.51 -3.13 5.84
C THR A 203 2.63 -2.81 7.32
N ASN A 204 3.48 -1.83 7.63
CA ASN A 204 3.67 -1.30 8.97
C ASN A 204 2.42 -0.52 9.45
N LEU A 205 2.34 -0.28 10.74
CA LEU A 205 1.18 0.27 11.43
C LEU A 205 1.60 0.99 12.71
N SER A 206 0.71 1.82 13.25
CA SER A 206 0.73 2.08 14.69
C SER A 206 0.60 0.75 15.43
N GLN A 207 1.57 0.40 16.27
CA GLN A 207 1.63 -0.92 16.91
C GLN A 207 0.34 -1.27 17.65
N TRP A 208 -0.06 -2.56 17.59
CA TRP A 208 -1.34 -3.03 18.15
C TRP A 208 -2.55 -2.21 17.69
N ALA A 209 -2.52 -1.81 16.42
CA ALA A 209 -3.51 -0.92 15.80
C ALA A 209 -3.71 0.42 16.56
N HIS A 210 -2.61 0.98 17.10
CA HIS A 210 -2.55 2.14 18.00
C HIS A 210 -3.07 1.88 19.43
N PHE A 211 -3.69 0.73 19.67
CA PHE A 211 -4.22 0.35 20.98
C PHE A 211 -3.15 -0.30 21.88
N ARG A 212 -2.18 0.51 22.33
CA ARG A 212 -1.15 0.12 23.33
C ARG A 212 -0.87 1.19 24.38
N SER A 213 -0.57 2.40 23.94
CA SER A 213 0.24 3.37 24.70
C SER A 213 -0.46 4.72 24.74
N LEU A 214 -0.39 5.41 25.88
CA LEU A 214 -0.78 6.82 25.99
C LEU A 214 0.32 7.75 25.43
N ASN A 215 1.55 7.24 25.33
CA ASN A 215 2.69 7.93 24.76
C ASN A 215 3.25 7.18 23.54
N THR A 216 2.60 7.32 22.39
CA THR A 216 3.07 6.76 21.10
C THR A 216 2.72 7.68 19.94
N THR A 217 3.31 7.43 18.77
CA THR A 217 2.93 8.06 17.51
C THR A 217 2.10 7.15 16.63
N ASN A 218 1.39 7.79 15.69
CA ASN A 218 0.91 7.16 14.48
C ASN A 218 2.06 6.51 13.70
N GLY A 219 1.82 5.34 13.10
CA GLY A 219 2.76 4.69 12.20
C GLY A 219 4.04 4.14 12.83
N TRP A 220 4.22 4.22 14.15
CA TRP A 220 5.34 3.59 14.84
C TRP A 220 5.03 2.16 15.28
N SER A 221 5.98 1.25 15.03
CA SER A 221 6.03 -0.04 15.71
C SER A 221 7.46 -0.48 16.05
N ALA A 222 7.59 -1.32 17.09
CA ALA A 222 8.87 -1.83 17.57
C ALA A 222 9.60 -2.75 16.57
N LEU A 223 8.88 -3.33 15.60
CA LEU A 223 9.47 -4.12 14.51
C LEU A 223 9.73 -3.28 13.25
N GLY A 224 8.79 -2.41 12.87
CA GLY A 224 8.85 -1.67 11.60
C GLY A 224 9.58 -0.33 11.65
N GLY A 225 9.72 0.25 12.84
CA GLY A 225 10.12 1.65 13.00
C GLY A 225 8.95 2.61 12.73
N GLN A 226 9.29 3.88 12.46
CA GLN A 226 8.35 4.97 12.22
C GLN A 226 8.03 5.11 10.73
N VAL A 227 6.77 4.91 10.34
CA VAL A 227 6.27 5.29 9.01
C VAL A 227 6.24 6.82 8.88
N TYR A 228 6.60 7.36 7.72
CA TYR A 228 6.45 8.78 7.42
C TYR A 228 5.58 8.99 6.16
N SER A 229 4.68 9.98 6.20
CA SER A 229 3.95 10.42 5.01
C SER A 229 4.92 11.02 3.98
N PRO A 230 4.77 10.73 2.67
CA PRO A 230 5.67 11.23 1.64
C PRO A 230 5.42 12.69 1.24
N TYR A 231 4.37 13.33 1.78
CA TYR A 231 3.89 14.64 1.33
C TYR A 231 4.67 15.83 1.94
N PHE A 232 5.28 15.65 3.11
CA PHE A 232 6.19 16.61 3.72
C PHE A 232 7.24 15.87 4.60
N PRO A 233 8.49 16.35 4.75
CA PRO A 233 9.49 15.69 5.59
C PRO A 233 9.01 15.49 7.03
N TYR A 234 9.16 14.27 7.54
CA TYR A 234 8.66 13.86 8.87
C TYR A 234 7.14 14.02 9.09
N ALA A 235 6.34 14.13 8.02
CA ALA A 235 4.89 14.21 8.13
C ALA A 235 4.29 12.98 8.80
N ASP A 236 3.32 13.21 9.68
CA ASP A 236 2.53 12.16 10.29
C ASP A 236 1.72 11.43 9.20
N PRO A 237 1.87 10.10 9.02
CA PRO A 237 1.04 9.32 8.10
C PRO A 237 -0.40 9.11 8.57
N LEU A 238 -0.75 9.61 9.75
CA LEU A 238 -1.83 9.15 10.62
C LEU A 238 -1.84 7.62 10.78
N GLY A 239 -2.85 7.07 11.41
CA GLY A 239 -2.87 5.67 11.77
C GLY A 239 -4.26 5.14 12.08
N SER A 240 -4.39 3.85 12.36
CA SER A 240 -3.30 2.87 12.51
C SER A 240 -2.83 2.16 11.24
N SER A 241 -3.55 2.24 10.10
CA SER A 241 -3.12 1.58 8.84
C SER A 241 -2.07 2.39 8.05
N SER A 242 -1.13 3.02 8.75
CA SER A 242 -0.16 4.00 8.24
C SER A 242 0.66 3.50 7.05
N GLY A 243 1.25 2.30 7.16
CA GLY A 243 2.03 1.69 6.08
C GLY A 243 1.17 1.33 4.86
N SER A 244 -0.08 0.90 5.06
CA SER A 244 -1.04 0.64 3.97
C SER A 244 -1.38 1.91 3.17
N ALA A 245 -1.46 3.06 3.87
CA ALA A 245 -1.66 4.34 3.22
C ALA A 245 -0.41 4.77 2.44
N VAL A 246 0.75 4.89 3.10
CA VAL A 246 2.00 5.30 2.43
C VAL A 246 2.37 4.37 1.26
N ALA A 247 2.17 3.05 1.40
CA ALA A 247 2.41 2.08 0.34
C ALA A 247 1.47 2.25 -0.86
N SER A 248 0.19 2.56 -0.62
CA SER A 248 -0.77 2.83 -1.70
C SER A 248 -0.50 4.17 -2.38
N ALA A 249 -0.15 5.22 -1.64
CA ALA A 249 0.15 6.56 -2.17
C ALA A 249 1.35 6.53 -3.13
N LEU A 250 2.41 5.79 -2.79
CA LEU A 250 3.67 5.74 -3.54
C LEU A 250 3.72 4.67 -4.65
N GLY A 251 2.64 3.93 -4.85
CA GLY A 251 2.58 2.79 -5.78
C GLY A 251 3.55 1.67 -5.41
N LEU A 252 3.67 1.33 -4.13
CA LEU A 252 4.47 0.18 -3.64
C LEU A 252 3.71 -1.15 -3.79
N ALA A 253 2.38 -1.05 -3.87
CA ALA A 253 1.47 -2.05 -4.43
C ALA A 253 0.43 -1.31 -5.29
N LEU A 254 -0.47 -2.03 -5.95
CA LEU A 254 -1.63 -1.38 -6.56
C LEU A 254 -2.48 -0.69 -5.47
N GLY A 255 -2.75 -1.40 -4.38
CA GLY A 255 -3.52 -0.94 -3.23
C GLY A 255 -3.27 -1.86 -2.04
N CYS A 256 -3.85 -1.52 -0.89
CA CYS A 256 -3.61 -2.24 0.35
C CYS A 256 -4.92 -2.59 1.08
N LEU A 257 -4.88 -3.58 1.97
CA LEU A 257 -5.87 -3.70 3.05
C LEU A 257 -5.38 -2.97 4.30
N GLY A 258 -6.30 -2.28 4.97
CA GLY A 258 -6.16 -1.77 6.32
C GLY A 258 -7.21 -2.40 7.25
N THR A 259 -7.14 -2.03 8.52
CA THR A 259 -8.18 -2.36 9.51
C THR A 259 -8.57 -1.11 10.26
N GLU A 260 -9.86 -0.96 10.56
CA GLU A 260 -10.38 0.17 11.31
C GLU A 260 -11.30 -0.25 12.44
N THR A 261 -11.00 0.29 13.62
CA THR A 261 -11.87 0.35 14.81
C THR A 261 -12.53 1.73 14.79
N ASP A 262 -11.70 2.77 14.95
CA ASP A 262 -12.01 4.17 14.67
C ASP A 262 -10.84 4.81 13.89
N GLY A 263 -11.14 5.57 12.84
CA GLY A 263 -10.25 6.38 12.00
C GLY A 263 -9.19 5.61 11.18
N SER A 264 -8.90 4.37 11.54
CA SER A 264 -7.67 3.67 11.19
C SER A 264 -7.51 3.22 9.73
N ILE A 265 -8.51 3.39 8.88
CA ILE A 265 -8.45 3.34 7.41
C ILE A 265 -8.65 4.75 6.83
N VAL A 266 -9.68 5.47 7.27
CA VAL A 266 -10.08 6.76 6.70
C VAL A 266 -9.11 7.91 6.97
N SER A 267 -8.64 8.06 8.21
CA SER A 267 -7.70 9.11 8.62
C SER A 267 -6.34 9.00 7.92
N PRO A 268 -5.66 7.83 7.88
CA PRO A 268 -4.43 7.71 7.09
C PRO A 268 -4.69 7.78 5.59
N SER A 269 -5.89 7.48 5.08
CA SER A 269 -6.22 7.74 3.66
C SER A 269 -6.31 9.24 3.36
N SER A 270 -6.98 10.01 4.24
CA SER A 270 -7.08 11.47 4.18
C SER A 270 -5.70 12.14 4.11
N TYR A 271 -4.80 11.79 5.04
CA TYR A 271 -3.45 12.38 5.19
C TYR A 271 -2.38 11.80 4.25
N ASN A 272 -2.74 10.88 3.36
CA ASN A 272 -1.85 10.39 2.30
C ASN A 272 -2.48 10.48 0.90
N ASN A 273 -3.49 11.35 0.70
CA ASN A 273 -4.14 11.58 -0.60
C ASN A 273 -4.65 10.28 -1.26
N LEU A 274 -5.49 9.53 -0.52
CA LEU A 274 -6.05 8.26 -0.96
C LEU A 274 -7.55 8.15 -0.75
N VAL A 275 -8.13 7.15 -1.42
CA VAL A 275 -9.44 6.63 -1.09
C VAL A 275 -9.31 5.55 -0.01
N GLY A 276 -10.06 5.71 1.08
CA GLY A 276 -10.22 4.71 2.13
C GLY A 276 -11.68 4.33 2.28
N ILE A 277 -11.98 3.02 2.22
CA ILE A 277 -13.33 2.50 2.51
C ILE A 277 -13.26 1.72 3.81
N LYS A 278 -13.92 2.23 4.86
CA LYS A 278 -14.29 1.45 6.04
C LYS A 278 -15.73 0.94 5.81
N PRO A 279 -15.93 -0.35 5.51
CA PRO A 279 -17.28 -0.86 5.31
C PRO A 279 -18.04 -1.00 6.64
N THR A 280 -19.32 -1.33 6.53
CA THR A 280 -20.16 -1.75 7.67
C THR A 280 -19.49 -2.88 8.44
N VAL A 281 -19.55 -2.82 9.78
CA VAL A 281 -19.08 -3.92 10.64
C VAL A 281 -19.92 -5.16 10.35
N GLY A 282 -19.28 -6.22 9.88
CA GLY A 282 -19.93 -7.43 9.37
C GLY A 282 -19.97 -7.58 7.84
N LEU A 283 -19.62 -6.57 7.03
CA LEU A 283 -19.53 -6.79 5.58
C LEU A 283 -18.34 -7.68 5.20
N THR A 284 -17.21 -7.48 5.88
CA THR A 284 -15.96 -8.19 5.68
C THR A 284 -15.60 -8.97 6.94
N SER A 285 -15.09 -10.19 6.78
CA SER A 285 -14.72 -11.03 7.93
C SER A 285 -13.45 -10.53 8.61
N ARG A 286 -13.43 -10.64 9.93
CA ARG A 286 -12.31 -10.29 10.83
C ARG A 286 -11.61 -11.54 11.36
N HIS A 287 -12.01 -12.73 10.90
CA HIS A 287 -11.42 -13.99 11.35
C HIS A 287 -9.91 -14.05 11.10
N LEU A 288 -9.13 -14.30 12.17
CA LEU A 288 -7.66 -14.25 12.21
C LEU A 288 -7.04 -12.90 11.83
N VAL A 289 -7.78 -11.81 11.94
CA VAL A 289 -7.21 -10.47 12.10
C VAL A 289 -6.90 -10.29 13.60
N ILE A 290 -5.78 -9.64 13.93
CA ILE A 290 -5.49 -9.23 15.32
C ILE A 290 -6.47 -8.11 15.69
N PRO A 291 -7.36 -8.32 16.69
CA PRO A 291 -8.49 -7.45 16.95
C PRO A 291 -8.16 -6.29 17.90
N VAL A 292 -9.05 -5.30 17.93
CA VAL A 292 -9.17 -4.27 18.97
C VAL A 292 -10.57 -4.33 19.61
N SER A 293 -11.66 -4.21 18.82
CA SER A 293 -13.04 -4.29 19.32
C SER A 293 -13.98 -5.00 18.36
N GLU A 294 -14.67 -6.06 18.83
CA GLU A 294 -15.70 -6.78 18.07
C GLU A 294 -16.91 -5.93 17.67
N HIS A 295 -17.14 -4.79 18.32
CA HIS A 295 -18.23 -3.87 18.01
C HIS A 295 -17.91 -2.90 16.86
N GLN A 296 -16.62 -2.59 16.64
CA GLN A 296 -16.19 -1.52 15.73
C GLN A 296 -15.24 -2.00 14.62
N ASP A 297 -14.46 -3.06 14.86
CA ASP A 297 -13.45 -3.55 13.92
C ASP A 297 -14.04 -3.94 12.57
N THR A 298 -13.33 -3.58 11.51
CA THR A 298 -13.60 -4.04 10.14
C THR A 298 -12.35 -4.00 9.28
N VAL A 299 -12.36 -4.75 8.16
CA VAL A 299 -11.27 -4.78 7.16
C VAL A 299 -11.72 -4.06 5.90
N GLY A 300 -10.91 -3.15 5.38
CA GLY A 300 -11.26 -2.35 4.20
C GLY A 300 -10.06 -1.93 3.35
N PRO A 301 -10.30 -1.57 2.08
CA PRO A 301 -9.26 -1.18 1.15
C PRO A 301 -8.79 0.28 1.33
N LEU A 302 -7.49 0.48 1.07
CA LEU A 302 -6.88 1.78 0.79
C LEU A 302 -6.32 1.73 -0.64
N ALA A 303 -6.75 2.64 -1.51
CA ALA A 303 -6.32 2.68 -2.91
C ALA A 303 -6.28 4.11 -3.47
N ARG A 304 -5.58 4.28 -4.60
CA ARG A 304 -5.49 5.59 -5.28
C ARG A 304 -6.75 5.97 -6.05
N THR A 305 -7.71 5.08 -6.25
CA THR A 305 -9.01 5.41 -6.86
C THR A 305 -10.17 4.69 -6.17
N VAL A 306 -11.36 5.29 -6.18
CA VAL A 306 -12.59 4.66 -5.64
C VAL A 306 -12.90 3.37 -6.38
N LYS A 307 -12.64 3.33 -7.69
CA LYS A 307 -12.90 2.14 -8.51
C LYS A 307 -11.96 0.98 -8.16
N ASP A 308 -10.68 1.25 -7.94
CA ASP A 308 -9.72 0.24 -7.49
C ASP A 308 -10.07 -0.25 -6.06
N ALA A 309 -10.47 0.66 -5.16
CA ALA A 309 -10.96 0.29 -3.84
C ALA A 309 -12.22 -0.58 -3.93
N ALA A 310 -13.16 -0.26 -4.81
CA ALA A 310 -14.38 -1.05 -5.04
C ALA A 310 -14.10 -2.47 -5.55
N TYR A 311 -13.13 -2.65 -6.47
CA TYR A 311 -12.68 -3.98 -6.88
C TYR A 311 -12.07 -4.81 -5.73
N ILE A 312 -11.27 -4.18 -4.86
CA ILE A 312 -10.67 -4.86 -3.70
C ILE A 312 -11.77 -5.23 -2.68
N LEU A 313 -12.69 -4.31 -2.38
CA LEU A 313 -13.83 -4.56 -1.49
C LEU A 313 -14.71 -5.71 -2.00
N GLN A 314 -14.99 -5.74 -3.31
CA GLN A 314 -15.77 -6.78 -3.96
C GLN A 314 -15.21 -8.18 -3.73
N ALA A 315 -13.89 -8.31 -3.68
CA ALA A 315 -13.23 -9.59 -3.44
C ALA A 315 -13.34 -10.05 -1.98
N ILE A 316 -13.30 -9.13 -1.00
CA ILE A 316 -13.23 -9.48 0.44
C ILE A 316 -14.59 -9.52 1.15
N ALA A 317 -15.62 -8.84 0.61
CA ALA A 317 -16.97 -8.81 1.17
C ALA A 317 -17.67 -10.19 1.15
N GLY A 318 -18.67 -10.40 2.01
CA GLY A 318 -19.50 -11.61 2.03
C GLY A 318 -19.35 -12.47 3.28
N VAL A 319 -20.40 -13.25 3.55
CA VAL A 319 -20.57 -14.09 4.75
C VAL A 319 -19.39 -15.03 4.98
N ASP A 320 -19.02 -15.19 6.26
CA ASP A 320 -18.02 -16.13 6.77
C ASP A 320 -18.56 -16.80 8.05
N PRO A 321 -18.74 -18.14 8.10
CA PRO A 321 -19.17 -18.83 9.31
C PRO A 321 -18.15 -18.76 10.47
N LEU A 322 -16.94 -18.25 10.23
CA LEU A 322 -15.91 -18.04 11.25
C LEU A 322 -15.91 -16.61 11.85
N ASP A 323 -16.83 -15.75 11.40
CA ASP A 323 -17.10 -14.42 11.97
C ASP A 323 -18.60 -14.14 11.95
N ASN A 324 -19.25 -14.30 13.12
CA ASN A 324 -20.71 -14.20 13.26
C ASN A 324 -21.27 -12.81 12.89
N CYS A 325 -20.50 -11.73 12.98
CA CYS A 325 -20.98 -10.41 12.54
C CYS A 325 -21.31 -10.38 11.05
N THR A 326 -20.74 -11.30 10.25
CA THR A 326 -21.05 -11.40 8.82
C THR A 326 -22.40 -12.03 8.49
N SER A 327 -23.11 -12.61 9.47
CA SER A 327 -24.50 -13.03 9.28
C SER A 327 -25.48 -11.85 9.19
N ALA A 328 -25.03 -10.63 9.50
CA ALA A 328 -25.84 -9.42 9.40
C ALA A 328 -25.98 -8.88 7.96
N ILE A 329 -25.24 -9.44 6.99
CA ILE A 329 -25.32 -9.05 5.57
C ILE A 329 -26.74 -9.38 5.05
N PRO A 330 -27.52 -8.40 4.55
CA PRO A 330 -28.87 -8.62 4.07
C PRO A 330 -28.93 -9.72 2.99
N ASP A 331 -29.75 -10.75 3.25
CA ASP A 331 -29.91 -11.96 2.42
C ASP A 331 -28.60 -12.70 2.04
N GLY A 332 -27.47 -12.36 2.68
CA GLY A 332 -26.12 -12.79 2.27
C GLY A 332 -25.67 -12.23 0.92
N VAL A 333 -26.40 -11.26 0.34
CA VAL A 333 -26.15 -10.75 -1.01
C VAL A 333 -25.18 -9.56 -0.98
N ILE A 334 -24.11 -9.66 -1.78
CA ILE A 334 -23.15 -8.56 -1.99
C ILE A 334 -23.48 -7.81 -3.29
N PRO A 335 -23.79 -6.50 -3.24
CA PRO A 335 -23.95 -5.68 -4.44
C PRO A 335 -22.68 -5.65 -5.31
N ASN A 336 -22.85 -5.38 -6.60
CA ASN A 336 -21.70 -5.18 -7.49
C ASN A 336 -21.17 -3.74 -7.37
N TYR A 337 -20.14 -3.55 -6.53
CA TYR A 337 -19.55 -2.24 -6.24
C TYR A 337 -18.93 -1.57 -7.46
N ILE A 338 -18.37 -2.35 -8.39
CA ILE A 338 -17.76 -1.83 -9.63
C ILE A 338 -18.84 -1.17 -10.50
N THR A 339 -20.02 -1.78 -10.60
CA THR A 339 -21.15 -1.21 -11.36
C THR A 339 -21.79 0.00 -10.69
N ALA A 340 -21.51 0.25 -9.40
CA ALA A 340 -21.99 1.43 -8.69
C ALA A 340 -21.18 2.69 -9.05
N CYS A 341 -19.94 2.55 -9.52
CA CYS A 341 -19.07 3.64 -10.00
C CYS A 341 -19.64 4.30 -11.29
N LYS A 342 -20.67 5.12 -11.13
CA LYS A 342 -21.38 5.84 -12.20
C LYS A 342 -21.20 7.36 -12.04
N LEU A 343 -20.85 8.06 -13.11
CA LEU A 343 -20.70 9.52 -13.10
C LEU A 343 -22.01 10.26 -12.73
N SER A 344 -23.17 9.63 -12.92
CA SER A 344 -24.49 10.18 -12.60
C SER A 344 -24.92 9.99 -11.13
N ALA A 345 -24.14 9.30 -10.29
CA ALA A 345 -24.61 8.86 -8.97
C ALA A 345 -24.95 9.98 -7.97
N LEU A 346 -24.37 11.19 -8.14
CA LEU A 346 -24.72 12.39 -7.37
C LEU A 346 -26.05 13.04 -7.80
N SER A 347 -26.55 12.75 -9.00
CA SER A 347 -27.75 13.40 -9.54
C SER A 347 -29.00 12.95 -8.79
N GLY A 348 -29.72 13.91 -8.22
CA GLY A 348 -30.88 13.65 -7.36
C GLY A 348 -30.54 13.13 -5.97
N SER A 349 -29.25 13.05 -5.60
CA SER A 349 -28.85 12.59 -4.27
C SER A 349 -29.11 13.64 -3.18
N ARG A 350 -29.26 13.21 -1.93
CA ARG A 350 -29.44 14.09 -0.76
C ARG A 350 -28.28 13.90 0.22
N LEU A 351 -27.50 14.95 0.43
CA LEU A 351 -26.30 14.93 1.27
C LEU A 351 -26.47 15.90 2.44
N GLY A 352 -26.39 15.40 3.68
CA GLY A 352 -26.54 16.21 4.88
C GLY A 352 -25.21 16.67 5.47
N ILE A 353 -25.22 17.85 6.10
CA ILE A 353 -24.07 18.40 6.82
C ILE A 353 -24.49 18.67 8.29
N PRO A 354 -23.89 18.01 9.28
CA PRO A 354 -24.05 18.35 10.69
C PRO A 354 -23.14 19.54 11.01
N ARG A 355 -23.72 20.74 10.99
CA ARG A 355 -22.99 22.01 11.19
C ARG A 355 -22.59 22.23 12.64
N ASP A 356 -23.33 21.64 13.56
CA ASP A 356 -23.00 21.51 14.97
C ASP A 356 -21.68 20.75 15.19
N VAL A 357 -21.52 19.57 14.59
CA VAL A 357 -20.28 18.76 14.67
C VAL A 357 -19.08 19.53 14.12
N ILE A 358 -19.23 20.19 12.96
CA ILE A 358 -18.16 21.04 12.41
C ILE A 358 -17.81 22.14 13.42
N SER A 359 -18.81 22.88 13.91
CA SER A 359 -18.61 24.02 14.82
C SER A 359 -17.97 23.63 16.16
N LEU A 360 -18.31 22.44 16.67
CA LEU A 360 -17.78 21.87 17.91
C LEU A 360 -16.31 21.46 17.80
N LEU A 361 -15.87 21.06 16.60
CA LEU A 361 -14.54 20.50 16.34
C LEU A 361 -13.59 21.46 15.59
N LEU A 362 -13.97 22.74 15.42
CA LEU A 362 -13.08 23.74 14.83
C LEU A 362 -11.88 24.03 15.74
N ASP A 363 -10.69 23.96 15.16
CA ASP A 363 -9.44 24.44 15.75
C ASP A 363 -8.66 25.35 14.79
N ASN A 364 -7.58 25.96 15.24
CA ASN A 364 -6.74 26.88 14.46
C ASN A 364 -6.04 26.24 13.24
N THR A 365 -6.01 24.91 13.12
CA THR A 365 -5.47 24.15 11.98
C THR A 365 -6.54 23.77 10.94
N THR A 366 -7.83 24.03 11.21
CA THR A 366 -8.95 23.56 10.36
C THR A 366 -9.34 24.52 9.25
N GLY A 367 -8.96 25.80 9.29
CA GLY A 367 -9.46 26.85 8.38
C GLY A 367 -9.40 26.48 6.88
N SER A 368 -8.24 26.04 6.39
CA SER A 368 -8.09 25.62 4.98
C SER A 368 -8.84 24.34 4.62
N ILE A 369 -9.12 23.47 5.60
CA ILE A 369 -9.95 22.28 5.40
C ILE A 369 -11.42 22.70 5.20
N ILE A 370 -11.92 23.62 6.02
CA ILE A 370 -13.28 24.15 5.91
C ILE A 370 -13.48 24.91 4.60
N GLU A 371 -12.54 25.79 4.22
CA GLU A 371 -12.59 26.53 2.95
C GLU A 371 -12.71 25.58 1.75
N ALA A 372 -11.87 24.54 1.71
CA ALA A 372 -11.92 23.52 0.67
C ALA A 372 -13.22 22.68 0.71
N PHE A 373 -13.77 22.42 1.91
CA PHE A 373 -15.02 21.70 2.08
C PHE A 373 -16.22 22.50 1.55
N GLU A 374 -16.36 23.79 1.89
CA GLU A 374 -17.42 24.65 1.34
C GLU A 374 -17.34 24.72 -0.19
N TYR A 375 -16.13 24.89 -0.75
CA TYR A 375 -15.93 24.90 -2.21
C TYR A 375 -16.32 23.56 -2.88
N ALA A 376 -16.11 22.43 -2.21
CA ALA A 376 -16.55 21.14 -2.69
C ALA A 376 -18.08 20.97 -2.68
N LEU A 377 -18.82 21.68 -1.81
CA LEU A 377 -20.29 21.67 -1.82
C LEU A 377 -20.84 22.21 -3.13
N ASP A 378 -20.21 23.22 -3.74
CA ASP A 378 -20.65 23.74 -5.04
C ASP A 378 -20.42 22.74 -6.17
N SER A 379 -19.35 21.95 -6.10
CA SER A 379 -19.12 20.82 -7.03
C SER A 379 -20.18 19.72 -6.87
N LEU A 380 -20.65 19.46 -5.65
CA LEU A 380 -21.74 18.52 -5.37
C LEU A 380 -23.10 19.04 -5.86
N ARG A 381 -23.42 20.32 -5.60
CA ARG A 381 -24.62 21.00 -6.11
C ARG A 381 -24.65 20.99 -7.65
N ALA A 382 -23.54 21.33 -8.30
CA ALA A 382 -23.40 21.30 -9.75
C ALA A 382 -23.50 19.88 -10.35
N ALA A 383 -23.20 18.83 -9.58
CA ALA A 383 -23.43 17.45 -9.96
C ALA A 383 -24.90 16.98 -9.81
N GLY A 384 -25.78 17.85 -9.30
CA GLY A 384 -27.20 17.59 -9.08
C GLY A 384 -27.53 17.01 -7.71
N ALA A 385 -26.64 17.11 -6.72
CA ALA A 385 -26.93 16.75 -5.33
C ALA A 385 -27.66 17.89 -4.61
N THR A 386 -28.65 17.54 -3.80
CA THR A 386 -29.27 18.43 -2.81
C THR A 386 -28.43 18.42 -1.54
N ILE A 387 -27.90 19.58 -1.15
CA ILE A 387 -27.23 19.75 0.14
C ILE A 387 -28.27 20.15 1.19
N VAL A 388 -28.30 19.42 2.30
CA VAL A 388 -29.13 19.71 3.49
C VAL A 388 -28.19 20.22 4.58
N ASP A 389 -28.22 21.54 4.81
CA ASP A 389 -27.20 22.27 5.57
C ASP A 389 -27.46 22.28 7.10
N ASP A 390 -28.53 21.62 7.55
CA ASP A 390 -29.02 21.59 8.92
C ASP A 390 -29.22 20.15 9.45
N ALA A 391 -28.48 19.18 8.89
CA ALA A 391 -28.58 17.75 9.23
C ALA A 391 -27.82 17.40 10.53
N ASN A 392 -28.10 18.17 11.58
CA ASN A 392 -27.42 18.17 12.87
C ASN A 392 -27.59 16.88 13.68
N PHE A 393 -26.63 16.62 14.57
CA PHE A 393 -26.56 15.47 15.46
C PHE A 393 -26.99 15.92 16.87
N THR A 394 -28.18 15.49 17.30
CA THR A 394 -28.79 15.96 18.55
C THR A 394 -27.98 15.66 19.81
N GLU A 395 -27.07 14.67 19.76
CA GLU A 395 -26.16 14.28 20.84
C GLU A 395 -24.69 14.66 20.54
N ALA A 396 -24.45 15.67 19.69
CA ALA A 396 -23.10 16.01 19.23
C ALA A 396 -22.13 16.31 20.38
N ALA A 397 -22.53 17.19 21.30
CA ALA A 397 -21.70 17.59 22.44
C ALA A 397 -21.55 16.45 23.46
N GLU A 398 -22.61 15.69 23.70
CA GLU A 398 -22.65 14.55 24.61
C GLU A 398 -21.78 13.39 24.14
N PHE A 399 -21.62 13.19 22.83
CA PHE A 399 -20.70 12.20 22.24
C PHE A 399 -19.23 12.61 22.39
N GLU A 400 -18.87 13.83 21.99
CA GLU A 400 -17.47 14.32 22.04
C GLU A 400 -16.94 14.46 23.47
N ASN A 401 -17.81 14.73 24.45
CA ASN A 401 -17.45 14.76 25.87
C ASN A 401 -17.48 13.37 26.56
N SER A 402 -17.76 12.28 25.83
CA SER A 402 -18.00 10.94 26.40
C SER A 402 -16.80 10.00 26.29
N THR A 403 -16.54 9.25 27.37
CA THR A 403 -15.56 8.14 27.39
C THR A 403 -16.14 6.79 26.95
N LEU A 404 -17.42 6.72 26.57
CA LEU A 404 -18.14 5.46 26.39
C LEU A 404 -17.54 4.55 25.31
N SER A 405 -17.16 5.10 24.14
CA SER A 405 -16.50 4.33 23.07
C SER A 405 -15.21 3.67 23.57
N THR A 406 -14.36 4.43 24.27
CA THR A 406 -13.13 3.97 24.91
C THR A 406 -13.41 2.86 25.93
N GLU A 407 -14.41 3.04 26.79
CA GLU A 407 -14.81 2.04 27.80
C GLU A 407 -15.23 0.69 27.18
N ILE A 408 -15.95 0.72 26.06
CA ILE A 408 -16.38 -0.47 25.30
C ILE A 408 -15.16 -1.16 24.67
N ILE A 409 -14.30 -0.40 24.00
CA ILE A 409 -13.08 -0.93 23.35
C ILE A 409 -12.15 -1.59 24.38
N TYR A 410 -12.01 -0.99 25.57
CA TYR A 410 -11.19 -1.54 26.65
C TYR A 410 -11.69 -2.92 27.10
N ALA A 411 -13.01 -3.06 27.25
CA ALA A 411 -13.67 -4.30 27.64
C ALA A 411 -13.65 -5.39 26.55
N ASP A 412 -13.75 -4.99 25.28
CA ASP A 412 -13.65 -5.90 24.14
C ASP A 412 -12.22 -6.44 23.97
N PHE A 413 -11.21 -5.55 24.01
CA PHE A 413 -9.83 -5.91 23.69
C PHE A 413 -9.29 -7.03 24.59
N VAL A 414 -9.63 -7.00 25.89
CA VAL A 414 -9.24 -8.05 26.86
C VAL A 414 -9.64 -9.44 26.38
N VAL A 415 -10.87 -9.60 25.87
CA VAL A 415 -11.47 -10.88 25.49
C VAL A 415 -11.13 -11.24 24.04
N ASN A 416 -11.17 -10.26 23.14
CA ASN A 416 -10.86 -10.47 21.72
C ASN A 416 -9.38 -10.79 21.50
N LEU A 417 -8.46 -10.13 22.20
CA LEU A 417 -7.03 -10.47 22.16
C LEU A 417 -6.78 -11.89 22.66
N GLN A 418 -7.35 -12.27 23.81
CA GLN A 418 -7.20 -13.63 24.36
C GLN A 418 -7.71 -14.68 23.36
N SER A 419 -8.91 -14.48 22.81
CA SER A 419 -9.51 -15.37 21.80
C SER A 419 -8.63 -15.50 20.55
N HIS A 420 -7.98 -14.41 20.10
CA HIS A 420 -7.03 -14.46 19.01
C HIS A 420 -5.77 -15.26 19.38
N LEU A 421 -5.19 -15.04 20.56
CA LEU A 421 -3.99 -15.73 21.04
C LEU A 421 -4.22 -17.25 21.21
N GLU A 422 -5.40 -17.65 21.68
CA GLU A 422 -5.83 -19.04 21.80
C GLU A 422 -5.99 -19.75 20.43
N SER A 423 -6.27 -18.98 19.37
CA SER A 423 -6.38 -19.54 18.00
C SER A 423 -5.04 -19.90 17.36
N LEU A 424 -3.90 -19.48 17.94
CA LEU A 424 -2.57 -19.70 17.40
C LEU A 424 -2.15 -21.17 17.50
N THR A 425 -1.68 -21.75 16.39
CA THR A 425 -1.14 -23.12 16.36
C THR A 425 0.27 -23.23 16.94
N TYR A 426 0.98 -22.10 17.03
CA TYR A 426 2.27 -22.00 17.72
C TYR A 426 2.45 -20.58 18.26
N ASN A 427 2.69 -20.50 19.57
CA ASN A 427 2.87 -19.26 20.32
C ASN A 427 4.28 -19.24 20.95
N PRO A 428 5.30 -18.65 20.28
CA PRO A 428 6.70 -18.78 20.69
C PRO A 428 7.05 -18.06 22.00
N LYS A 429 6.15 -17.21 22.52
CA LYS A 429 6.35 -16.46 23.77
C LYS A 429 5.44 -16.93 24.91
N ASN A 430 4.54 -17.88 24.64
CA ASN A 430 3.53 -18.36 25.60
C ASN A 430 2.70 -17.20 26.20
N ILE A 431 2.35 -16.22 25.39
CA ILE A 431 1.52 -15.06 25.77
C ILE A 431 0.06 -15.44 25.55
N THR A 432 -0.71 -15.57 26.63
CA THR A 432 -2.09 -16.06 26.59
C THR A 432 -3.15 -15.02 26.94
N SER A 433 -2.74 -13.87 27.48
CA SER A 433 -3.66 -12.82 27.94
C SER A 433 -3.07 -11.42 27.72
N LEU A 434 -3.91 -10.39 27.85
CA LEU A 434 -3.45 -8.99 27.88
C LEU A 434 -2.43 -8.75 29.01
N THR A 435 -2.63 -9.40 30.17
CA THR A 435 -1.70 -9.32 31.31
C THR A 435 -0.33 -9.89 30.95
N ASP A 436 -0.27 -10.98 30.19
CA ASP A 436 1.00 -11.59 29.73
C ASP A 436 1.67 -10.73 28.66
N LEU A 437 0.88 -10.18 27.72
CA LEU A 437 1.37 -9.27 26.68
C LEU A 437 1.99 -8.01 27.31
N ARG A 438 1.26 -7.38 28.25
CA ARG A 438 1.75 -6.23 29.02
C ARG A 438 3.05 -6.56 29.75
N LYS A 439 3.12 -7.69 30.49
CA LYS A 439 4.35 -8.13 31.17
C LYS A 439 5.51 -8.32 30.19
N PHE A 440 5.29 -9.01 29.07
CA PHE A 440 6.30 -9.20 28.04
C PHE A 440 6.81 -7.85 27.53
N THR A 441 5.90 -6.96 27.12
CA THR A 441 6.22 -5.63 26.58
C THR A 441 6.99 -4.76 27.58
N GLN A 442 6.61 -4.77 28.86
CA GLN A 442 7.33 -4.05 29.91
C GLN A 442 8.72 -4.64 30.21
N SER A 443 8.93 -5.94 29.94
CA SER A 443 10.20 -6.64 30.16
C SER A 443 11.14 -6.65 28.94
N CYS A 444 10.66 -6.29 27.74
CA CYS A 444 11.40 -6.44 26.50
C CYS A 444 11.97 -5.08 26.02
N PRO A 445 13.30 -4.84 26.06
CA PRO A 445 13.88 -3.56 25.65
C PRO A 445 13.60 -3.19 24.19
N LEU A 446 13.43 -4.19 23.32
CA LEU A 446 13.08 -4.01 21.90
C LEU A 446 11.69 -3.40 21.72
N GLU A 447 10.79 -3.55 22.70
CA GLU A 447 9.47 -2.91 22.70
C GLU A 447 9.50 -1.43 23.14
N ASN A 448 10.69 -0.90 23.47
CA ASN A 448 10.93 0.50 23.86
C ASN A 448 10.13 1.00 25.08
N TYR A 449 9.67 0.10 25.95
CA TYR A 449 9.16 0.47 27.28
C TYR A 449 10.30 1.00 28.17
N PRO A 450 10.09 2.02 29.04
CA PRO A 450 8.85 2.77 29.29
C PRO A 450 8.62 3.96 28.35
N MET A 451 9.57 4.28 27.46
CA MET A 451 9.48 5.43 26.55
C MET A 451 8.26 5.36 25.63
N ARG A 452 7.90 4.16 25.18
CA ARG A 452 6.59 3.81 24.61
C ARG A 452 5.88 2.95 25.65
N ASP A 453 4.89 3.50 26.34
CA ASP A 453 4.28 2.85 27.51
C ASP A 453 3.28 1.73 27.13
N THR A 454 2.49 1.30 28.11
CA THR A 454 1.39 0.33 27.99
C THR A 454 0.07 0.90 28.51
N GLY A 455 -0.06 2.23 28.59
CA GLY A 455 -1.07 2.96 29.35
C GLY A 455 -2.52 2.62 29.00
N LEU A 456 -2.82 2.33 27.74
CA LEU A 456 -4.16 1.89 27.33
C LEU A 456 -4.48 0.49 27.88
N TRP A 457 -3.50 -0.41 27.88
CA TRP A 457 -3.64 -1.74 28.50
C TRP A 457 -3.68 -1.69 30.02
N ASP A 458 -2.91 -0.77 30.63
CA ASP A 458 -2.98 -0.49 32.05
C ASP A 458 -4.39 -0.07 32.47
N GLN A 459 -5.02 0.85 31.73
CA GLN A 459 -6.39 1.30 31.99
C GLN A 459 -7.44 0.20 31.71
N ALA A 460 -7.31 -0.55 30.61
CA ALA A 460 -8.21 -1.66 30.30
C ALA A 460 -8.17 -2.76 31.39
N LEU A 461 -6.99 -3.11 31.91
CA LEU A 461 -6.86 -4.06 33.02
C LEU A 461 -7.39 -3.49 34.36
N GLN A 462 -7.32 -2.17 34.57
CA GLN A 462 -7.84 -1.51 35.78
C GLN A 462 -9.36 -1.48 35.87
N GLN A 463 -10.09 -1.66 34.77
CA GLN A 463 -11.56 -1.74 34.79
C GLN A 463 -12.06 -2.90 35.67
N ASN A 464 -11.33 -4.03 35.73
CA ASN A 464 -11.74 -5.27 36.41
C ASN A 464 -13.06 -5.90 35.89
N TRP A 465 -13.52 -5.48 34.71
CA TRP A 465 -14.61 -6.08 33.94
C TRP A 465 -14.23 -6.12 32.46
N ASN A 466 -14.98 -6.88 31.66
CA ASN A 466 -14.79 -7.02 30.21
C ASN A 466 -16.15 -7.21 29.53
N ASN A 467 -16.16 -7.43 28.21
CA ASN A 467 -17.41 -7.51 27.43
C ASN A 467 -18.31 -8.73 27.73
N THR A 468 -17.85 -9.69 28.55
CA THR A 468 -18.70 -10.79 29.06
C THR A 468 -19.47 -10.43 30.34
N HIS A 469 -19.18 -9.27 30.94
CA HIS A 469 -19.84 -8.76 32.14
C HIS A 469 -21.00 -7.81 31.76
N PRO A 470 -22.10 -7.71 32.55
CA PRO A 470 -23.20 -6.78 32.26
C PRO A 470 -22.86 -5.29 32.40
N HIS A 471 -21.74 -4.94 33.07
CA HIS A 471 -21.35 -3.54 33.33
C HIS A 471 -21.19 -2.65 32.07
N PRO A 472 -20.46 -3.05 31.00
CA PRO A 472 -20.36 -2.26 29.78
C PRO A 472 -21.67 -2.08 29.01
N TRP A 473 -22.72 -2.86 29.29
CA TRP A 473 -23.92 -2.88 28.44
C TRP A 473 -24.67 -1.53 28.37
N PRO A 474 -24.93 -0.80 29.47
CA PRO A 474 -25.55 0.53 29.40
C PRO A 474 -24.67 1.56 28.68
N ALA A 475 -23.34 1.47 28.83
CA ALA A 475 -22.40 2.33 28.10
C ALA A 475 -22.45 2.06 26.59
N TYR A 476 -22.49 0.77 26.19
CA TYR A 476 -22.68 0.34 24.81
C TYR A 476 -24.02 0.83 24.23
N GLN A 477 -25.13 0.67 24.96
CA GLN A 477 -26.44 1.17 24.53
C GLN A 477 -26.46 2.69 24.34
N LYS A 478 -25.83 3.46 25.24
CA LYS A 478 -25.75 4.93 25.11
C LYS A 478 -24.83 5.36 23.97
N ASN A 479 -23.71 4.66 23.74
CA ASN A 479 -22.83 4.91 22.59
C ASN A 479 -23.53 4.61 21.25
N LEU A 480 -24.31 3.53 21.17
CA LEU A 480 -25.18 3.24 20.03
C LEU A 480 -26.25 4.30 19.80
N TYR A 481 -26.81 4.89 20.86
CA TYR A 481 -27.76 6.00 20.75
C TYR A 481 -27.06 7.25 20.19
N HIS A 482 -25.91 7.65 20.72
CA HIS A 482 -25.16 8.82 20.26
C HIS A 482 -24.78 8.74 18.75
N GLY A 483 -24.24 7.61 18.28
CA GLY A 483 -23.91 7.44 16.86
C GLY A 483 -25.15 7.08 15.99
N GLY A 484 -26.21 6.60 16.62
CA GLY A 484 -27.45 6.15 16.00
C GLY A 484 -28.46 7.28 15.88
N GLU A 485 -29.57 7.18 16.61
CA GLU A 485 -30.66 8.17 16.62
C GLU A 485 -30.17 9.58 17.00
N GLY A 486 -29.23 9.69 17.93
CA GLY A 486 -28.62 10.94 18.34
C GLY A 486 -27.65 11.57 17.32
N GLY A 487 -27.24 10.80 16.31
CA GLY A 487 -26.15 11.18 15.41
C GLY A 487 -26.38 10.76 13.97
N LEU A 488 -25.41 10.04 13.39
CA LEU A 488 -25.34 9.72 11.97
C LEU A 488 -26.61 9.07 11.41
N LEU A 489 -27.10 8.00 12.05
CA LEU A 489 -28.24 7.25 11.51
C LEU A 489 -29.54 8.06 11.65
N GLY A 490 -29.73 8.73 12.78
CA GLY A 490 -30.87 9.60 13.01
C GLY A 490 -30.91 10.81 12.09
N ALA A 491 -29.76 11.40 11.75
CA ALA A 491 -29.69 12.48 10.77
C ALA A 491 -30.04 12.00 9.36
N ILE A 492 -29.59 10.79 8.98
CA ILE A 492 -29.98 10.14 7.72
C ILE A 492 -31.51 9.97 7.65
N ASP A 493 -32.11 9.42 8.71
CA ASP A 493 -33.55 9.16 8.76
C ASP A 493 -34.39 10.46 8.82
N ARG A 494 -34.06 11.39 9.73
CA ARG A 494 -34.78 12.67 9.92
C ARG A 494 -34.85 13.51 8.66
N HIS A 495 -33.77 13.57 7.89
CA HIS A 495 -33.66 14.44 6.70
C HIS A 495 -33.79 13.66 5.38
N ASN A 496 -34.06 12.35 5.43
CA ASN A 496 -34.12 11.43 4.27
C ASN A 496 -32.89 11.60 3.37
N LEU A 497 -31.72 11.29 3.90
CA LEU A 497 -30.42 11.47 3.24
C LEU A 497 -29.94 10.17 2.57
N ASP A 498 -29.17 10.32 1.52
CA ASP A 498 -28.37 9.23 0.95
C ASP A 498 -27.03 9.03 1.66
N ALA A 499 -26.48 10.12 2.21
CA ALA A 499 -25.26 10.14 3.01
C ALA A 499 -25.19 11.43 3.84
N VAL A 500 -24.40 11.39 4.92
CA VAL A 500 -23.85 12.59 5.57
C VAL A 500 -22.45 12.85 4.99
N ILE A 501 -22.08 14.13 4.82
CA ILE A 501 -20.74 14.53 4.40
C ILE A 501 -20.07 15.43 5.43
N LEU A 502 -18.79 15.16 5.68
CA LEU A 502 -17.96 15.89 6.64
C LEU A 502 -16.52 16.01 6.12
N PRO A 503 -15.76 17.04 6.51
CA PRO A 503 -14.31 17.00 6.47
C PRO A 503 -13.80 15.74 7.19
N ALA A 504 -12.84 15.01 6.59
CA ALA A 504 -12.48 13.69 7.09
C ALA A 504 -11.90 13.69 8.52
N LYS A 505 -11.34 14.82 8.97
CA LYS A 505 -10.86 15.04 10.34
C LYS A 505 -11.95 14.88 11.42
N PHE A 506 -13.23 15.01 11.07
CA PHE A 506 -14.37 15.01 12.03
C PHE A 506 -15.30 13.80 11.88
N ALA A 507 -14.94 12.83 11.03
CA ALA A 507 -15.93 11.91 10.47
C ALA A 507 -15.97 10.51 11.10
N SER A 508 -14.85 9.99 11.60
CA SER A 508 -14.73 8.55 11.86
C SER A 508 -15.53 8.07 13.08
N GLY A 509 -15.48 8.80 14.20
CA GLY A 509 -16.12 8.39 15.47
C GLY A 509 -17.62 8.09 15.34
N TRP A 510 -18.35 8.91 14.58
CA TRP A 510 -19.78 8.71 14.29
C TRP A 510 -20.06 7.38 13.57
N ALA A 511 -19.21 7.02 12.61
CA ALA A 511 -19.34 5.77 11.87
C ALA A 511 -18.80 4.56 12.65
N ALA A 512 -17.80 4.76 13.51
CA ALA A 512 -17.26 3.75 14.42
C ALA A 512 -18.29 3.35 15.48
N ALA A 513 -18.89 4.33 16.17
CA ALA A 513 -19.81 4.14 17.29
C ALA A 513 -21.00 3.20 17.00
N VAL A 514 -21.49 3.19 15.76
CA VAL A 514 -22.57 2.30 15.29
C VAL A 514 -22.09 1.21 14.32
N GLY A 515 -20.82 1.19 13.91
CA GLY A 515 -20.31 0.25 12.91
C GLY A 515 -20.87 0.48 11.49
N ALA A 516 -21.18 1.73 11.15
CA ALA A 516 -21.68 2.17 9.84
C ALA A 516 -20.57 2.23 8.77
N VAL A 517 -20.93 2.49 7.51
CA VAL A 517 -19.97 2.66 6.41
C VAL A 517 -19.50 4.11 6.31
N ILE A 518 -18.21 4.29 6.01
CA ILE A 518 -17.61 5.59 5.66
C ILE A 518 -16.62 5.40 4.50
N VAL A 519 -16.72 6.28 3.51
CA VAL A 519 -15.78 6.37 2.38
C VAL A 519 -15.14 7.75 2.38
N THR A 520 -13.83 7.79 2.55
CA THR A 520 -13.04 9.02 2.42
C THR A 520 -12.40 9.09 1.06
N VAL A 521 -12.45 10.26 0.43
CA VAL A 521 -11.76 10.58 -0.82
C VAL A 521 -10.99 11.89 -0.66
N PRO A 522 -9.92 12.13 -1.43
CA PRO A 522 -9.17 13.37 -1.31
C PRO A 522 -9.98 14.61 -1.66
N LEU A 523 -9.73 15.68 -0.91
CA LEU A 523 -10.39 16.97 -1.05
C LEU A 523 -9.37 18.00 -1.55
N GLY A 524 -8.24 18.13 -0.85
CA GLY A 524 -7.17 19.08 -1.17
C GLY A 524 -5.93 18.85 -0.32
N SER A 525 -5.13 19.92 -0.16
CA SER A 525 -3.94 19.92 0.68
C SER A 525 -3.71 21.30 1.28
N TYR A 526 -3.00 21.35 2.41
CA TYR A 526 -2.64 22.59 3.09
C TYR A 526 -1.87 23.56 2.17
N PRO A 527 -2.29 24.84 2.07
CA PRO A 527 -1.74 25.80 1.11
C PRO A 527 -0.37 26.36 1.51
N ALA A 528 0.22 27.16 0.62
CA ALA A 528 1.44 27.91 0.91
C ALA A 528 1.22 28.90 2.06
N GLY A 529 2.19 29.00 2.97
CA GLY A 529 2.07 29.80 4.19
C GLY A 529 1.43 29.08 5.37
N THR A 530 0.96 27.83 5.22
CA THR A 530 0.50 27.00 6.36
C THR A 530 1.63 26.87 7.39
N PRO A 531 1.42 27.24 8.68
CA PRO A 531 2.40 27.07 9.73
C PRO A 531 2.78 25.59 9.92
N ILE A 532 4.05 25.32 10.20
CA ILE A 532 4.50 23.97 10.55
C ILE A 532 4.06 23.67 11.98
N VAL A 533 3.11 22.74 12.13
CA VAL A 533 2.68 22.19 13.42
C VAL A 533 3.37 20.84 13.62
N GLN A 534 4.06 20.70 14.76
CA GLN A 534 4.85 19.53 15.10
C GLN A 534 4.43 19.00 16.48
N ASN A 535 4.21 17.69 16.60
CA ASN A 535 3.85 17.09 17.89
C ASN A 535 5.08 16.77 18.77
N SER A 536 4.82 16.33 20.00
CA SER A 536 5.83 16.03 21.02
C SER A 536 6.87 14.99 20.61
N TRP A 537 6.59 14.20 19.57
CA TRP A 537 7.48 13.19 19.00
C TRP A 537 8.21 13.65 17.73
N GLY A 538 7.98 14.89 17.31
CA GLY A 538 8.65 15.48 16.16
C GLY A 538 7.99 15.21 14.81
N LEU A 539 6.81 14.58 14.76
CA LEU A 539 6.07 14.41 13.50
C LEU A 539 5.34 15.71 13.13
N ILE A 540 5.29 16.00 11.83
CA ILE A 540 4.63 17.19 11.29
C ILE A 540 3.16 16.86 10.99
N GLU A 541 2.24 17.53 11.69
CA GLU A 541 0.79 17.31 11.61
C GLU A 541 0.10 18.31 10.67
N SER A 542 0.69 19.48 10.45
CA SER A 542 0.25 20.45 9.46
C SER A 542 1.45 21.17 8.86
N ALA A 543 1.48 21.28 7.54
CA ALA A 543 2.46 21.99 6.73
C ALA A 543 1.96 22.00 5.27
N LEU A 544 2.54 22.89 4.44
CA LEU A 544 2.31 22.93 2.99
C LEU A 544 2.33 21.52 2.36
N ASN A 545 1.37 21.26 1.47
CA ASN A 545 1.17 20.02 0.69
C ASN A 545 0.78 18.77 1.49
N ILE A 546 0.66 18.81 2.83
CA ILE A 546 0.01 17.71 3.56
C ILE A 546 -1.46 17.63 3.10
N PRO A 547 -1.92 16.47 2.60
CA PRO A 547 -3.27 16.34 2.03
C PRO A 547 -4.33 16.16 3.12
N PHE A 548 -5.58 16.43 2.74
CA PHE A 548 -6.76 16.15 3.55
C PHE A 548 -7.94 15.75 2.66
N GLY A 549 -8.86 14.97 3.22
CA GLY A 549 -10.01 14.37 2.54
C GLY A 549 -11.37 14.89 3.00
N ILE A 550 -12.38 14.52 2.21
CA ILE A 550 -13.80 14.61 2.54
C ILE A 550 -14.33 13.18 2.72
N SER A 551 -15.22 12.99 3.69
CA SER A 551 -15.81 11.70 4.03
C SER A 551 -17.30 11.69 3.79
N PHE A 552 -17.77 10.60 3.19
CA PHE A 552 -19.19 10.28 2.99
C PHE A 552 -19.54 9.15 3.95
N LEU A 553 -20.48 9.38 4.86
CA LEU A 553 -20.94 8.46 5.88
C LEU A 553 -22.36 7.99 5.52
N GLY A 554 -22.65 6.71 5.69
CA GLY A 554 -23.91 6.11 5.23
C GLY A 554 -24.47 5.08 6.20
N ALA A 555 -25.77 4.78 6.08
CA ALA A 555 -26.40 3.72 6.85
C ALA A 555 -25.76 2.35 6.57
N LYS A 556 -25.95 1.39 7.48
CA LYS A 556 -25.39 0.04 7.34
C LYS A 556 -25.77 -0.60 6.00
N PHE A 557 -24.80 -1.28 5.39
CA PHE A 557 -24.91 -1.99 4.10
C PHE A 557 -25.22 -1.10 2.88
N THR A 558 -24.94 0.21 2.96
CA THR A 558 -25.09 1.15 1.83
C THR A 558 -23.81 1.40 1.02
N GLU A 559 -22.77 0.55 1.13
CA GLU A 559 -21.46 0.74 0.49
C GLU A 559 -21.58 1.03 -1.02
N ALA A 560 -22.48 0.33 -1.72
CA ALA A 560 -22.68 0.55 -3.16
C ALA A 560 -23.16 1.98 -3.47
N LYS A 561 -24.04 2.55 -2.65
CA LYS A 561 -24.51 3.93 -2.80
C LYS A 561 -23.35 4.90 -2.57
N LEU A 562 -22.61 4.74 -1.48
CA LEU A 562 -21.47 5.59 -1.13
C LEU A 562 -20.31 5.51 -2.15
N ILE A 563 -19.99 4.32 -2.65
CA ILE A 563 -19.01 4.10 -3.73
C ILE A 563 -19.47 4.79 -5.02
N GLY A 564 -20.77 4.84 -5.29
CA GLY A 564 -21.32 5.62 -6.39
C GLY A 564 -21.15 7.13 -6.19
N LEU A 565 -21.55 7.65 -5.03
CA LEU A 565 -21.46 9.09 -4.70
C LEU A 565 -20.01 9.60 -4.74
N THR A 566 -19.10 8.91 -4.05
CA THR A 566 -17.66 9.19 -4.04
C THR A 566 -17.02 8.97 -5.41
N TYR A 567 -17.44 7.91 -6.12
CA TYR A 567 -17.39 7.75 -7.58
C TYR A 567 -17.52 9.08 -8.35
N ALA A 568 -18.74 9.60 -8.34
CA ALA A 568 -19.10 10.78 -9.10
C ALA A 568 -18.39 12.06 -8.62
N PHE A 569 -18.01 12.15 -7.35
CA PHE A 569 -17.23 13.27 -6.81
C PHE A 569 -15.76 13.23 -7.27
N GLU A 570 -15.06 12.11 -7.05
CA GLU A 570 -13.66 11.88 -7.43
C GLU A 570 -13.43 12.23 -8.91
N GLN A 571 -14.29 11.73 -9.79
CA GLN A 571 -14.16 11.91 -11.23
C GLN A 571 -14.46 13.34 -11.71
N ARG A 572 -14.97 14.23 -10.84
CA ARG A 572 -15.19 15.65 -11.11
C ARG A 572 -14.09 16.54 -10.55
N THR A 573 -13.62 16.26 -9.33
CA THR A 573 -12.59 17.07 -8.66
C THR A 573 -11.18 16.68 -9.10
N LEU A 574 -10.94 15.38 -9.31
CA LEU A 574 -9.63 14.81 -9.65
C LEU A 574 -8.51 15.25 -8.67
N SER A 575 -8.84 15.54 -7.40
CA SER A 575 -7.91 16.08 -6.40
C SER A 575 -6.69 15.17 -6.10
N LEU A 576 -6.79 13.88 -6.46
CA LEU A 576 -5.68 12.92 -6.45
C LEU A 576 -4.50 13.33 -7.35
N TYR A 577 -4.79 14.00 -8.47
CA TYR A 577 -3.77 14.40 -9.43
C TYR A 577 -3.03 15.62 -8.89
N MET A 578 -1.84 15.39 -8.32
CA MET A 578 -0.90 16.46 -8.01
C MET A 578 -0.68 17.33 -9.26
N LYS A 579 -1.17 18.58 -9.23
CA LYS A 579 -0.77 19.60 -10.20
C LYS A 579 0.70 19.93 -9.96
N ASP A 580 1.55 19.28 -10.75
CA ASP A 580 2.97 19.55 -10.94
C ASP A 580 3.79 19.90 -9.69
N CYS A 581 4.20 18.86 -8.95
CA CYS A 581 5.40 18.93 -8.10
C CYS A 581 6.72 19.14 -8.90
N GLY A 582 6.64 19.43 -10.21
CA GLY A 582 7.78 19.64 -11.11
C GLY A 582 8.33 21.07 -11.10
N ASP A 583 7.50 22.09 -10.94
CA ASP A 583 7.87 23.47 -11.35
C ASP A 583 8.17 24.45 -10.20
N PHE A 584 7.80 24.15 -8.95
CA PHE A 584 7.89 25.13 -7.85
C PHE A 584 9.25 25.30 -7.17
N TYR A 585 10.27 24.54 -7.56
CA TYR A 585 11.65 24.72 -7.06
C TYR A 585 12.47 25.77 -7.87
N GLY A 586 11.80 26.60 -8.66
CA GLY A 586 12.42 27.57 -9.58
C GLY A 586 12.40 29.04 -9.17
N GLN A 587 11.84 29.42 -8.01
CA GLN A 587 11.64 30.83 -7.61
C GLN A 587 12.42 31.21 -6.33
N PRO A 588 13.58 31.87 -6.44
CA PRO A 588 14.26 32.50 -5.30
C PRO A 588 13.60 33.82 -4.91
N ASN A 589 13.60 34.12 -3.60
CA ASN A 589 13.35 35.43 -2.99
C ASN A 589 11.92 35.98 -3.08
N ALA A 590 11.08 35.56 -2.12
CA ALA A 590 10.12 36.45 -1.46
C ALA A 590 10.10 36.13 0.05
N TYR A 591 9.64 37.10 0.86
CA TYR A 591 9.41 37.01 2.31
C TYR A 591 10.67 36.97 3.21
N GLY A 592 11.11 38.16 3.62
CA GLY A 592 11.91 38.33 4.83
C GLY A 592 11.03 38.35 6.08
N VAL A 593 11.54 37.82 7.19
CA VAL A 593 10.88 37.82 8.50
C VAL A 593 11.32 39.07 9.28
N PRO A 594 10.42 39.80 9.97
CA PRO A 594 10.83 40.91 10.84
C PRO A 594 11.50 40.39 12.11
N ALA A 595 12.58 41.06 12.54
CA ALA A 595 13.27 40.71 13.79
C ALA A 595 12.44 41.13 15.02
N GLY A 596 12.19 40.18 15.91
CA GLY A 596 11.63 40.38 17.25
C GLY A 596 12.65 39.96 18.32
N ASP A 597 12.75 40.75 19.39
CA ASP A 597 13.85 40.72 20.35
C ASP A 597 13.80 39.50 21.29
N THR A 598 14.90 38.74 21.38
CA THR A 598 15.14 37.72 22.41
C THR A 598 16.58 37.77 22.89
N THR A 599 16.79 38.30 24.09
CA THR A 599 18.01 38.07 24.86
C THR A 599 17.94 36.71 25.58
N ASN A 600 19.09 36.06 25.77
CA ASN A 600 19.32 34.77 26.46
C ASN A 600 19.02 33.46 25.69
N GLY A 601 19.88 33.16 24.71
CA GLY A 601 20.84 32.04 24.84
C GLY A 601 20.34 30.59 24.69
N GLY A 602 20.55 30.02 23.50
CA GLY A 602 20.39 28.58 23.22
C GLY A 602 20.53 28.27 21.74
N ASP A 603 21.76 28.25 21.21
CA ASP A 603 22.02 28.19 19.77
C ASP A 603 21.59 26.87 19.11
N VAL A 604 20.70 26.97 18.12
CA VAL A 604 20.42 25.91 17.13
C VAL A 604 20.78 26.44 15.75
N GLU A 605 21.82 25.87 15.15
CA GLU A 605 22.44 26.39 13.94
C GLU A 605 21.65 25.97 12.67
N LEU A 606 21.05 26.94 11.97
CA LEU A 606 20.33 26.73 10.70
C LEU A 606 21.26 26.96 9.48
N PRO A 607 21.49 25.96 8.61
CA PRO A 607 22.30 26.13 7.40
C PRO A 607 21.64 26.98 6.31
N LYS A 608 22.46 27.72 5.54
CA LYS A 608 22.03 28.76 4.59
C LYS A 608 21.82 28.26 3.16
N VAL A 609 20.98 29.00 2.41
CA VAL A 609 20.50 28.69 1.06
C VAL A 609 21.42 29.21 -0.05
N CYS A 610 21.56 28.46 -1.15
CA CYS A 610 22.00 28.97 -2.45
C CYS A 610 21.13 28.42 -3.60
N THR A 611 20.90 29.24 -4.61
CA THR A 611 20.00 29.00 -5.76
C THR A 611 20.70 29.37 -7.07
N TRP A 612 20.49 28.65 -8.18
CA TRP A 612 20.82 29.18 -9.52
C TRP A 612 19.95 28.67 -10.68
N LYS A 613 19.94 29.46 -11.76
CA LYS A 613 19.01 29.45 -12.90
C LYS A 613 19.21 28.32 -13.91
N ARG A 614 18.14 27.97 -14.63
CA ARG A 614 18.15 27.15 -15.84
C ARG A 614 18.35 28.03 -17.08
N ALA A 615 19.27 27.66 -17.98
CA ALA A 615 19.48 28.38 -19.23
C ALA A 615 18.38 28.06 -20.26
N SER A 616 17.83 29.09 -20.90
CA SER A 616 16.92 28.99 -22.05
C SER A 616 17.52 29.67 -23.27
N SER A 617 17.38 29.06 -24.44
CA SER A 617 17.89 29.58 -25.72
C SER A 617 17.14 30.81 -26.24
N ARG A 618 17.83 31.96 -26.37
CA ARG A 618 17.65 32.99 -27.41
C ARG A 618 18.81 34.01 -27.38
N GLN A 619 18.95 34.78 -28.47
CA GLN A 619 20.11 35.62 -28.82
C GLN A 619 20.29 36.90 -27.97
N GLU A 620 21.55 37.39 -27.93
CA GLU A 620 22.02 38.82 -27.86
C GLU A 620 21.54 39.69 -26.67
N ASN A 621 22.36 40.46 -25.92
CA ASN A 621 23.73 41.00 -26.06
C ASN A 621 24.39 41.24 -24.67
N GLY A 622 25.73 41.40 -24.62
CA GLY A 622 26.41 42.35 -23.70
C GLY A 622 27.09 41.84 -22.40
N ASP A 623 28.42 41.96 -22.39
CA ASP A 623 29.41 42.22 -21.32
C ASP A 623 29.41 41.52 -19.92
N ASP A 624 30.57 40.88 -19.68
CA ASP A 624 31.50 41.00 -18.53
C ASP A 624 31.09 40.80 -17.06
N GLY A 625 31.92 40.01 -16.35
CA GLY A 625 31.97 39.94 -14.88
C GLY A 625 32.33 38.55 -14.34
N ALA A 626 33.63 38.26 -14.18
CA ALA A 626 34.11 37.02 -13.57
C ALA A 626 34.43 37.19 -12.08
N GLU A 627 34.19 36.16 -11.25
CA GLU A 627 35.19 35.69 -10.27
C GLU A 627 34.86 34.30 -9.67
N ASN A 628 35.87 33.65 -9.07
CA ASN A 628 35.89 32.23 -8.75
C ASN A 628 35.57 31.92 -7.27
N GLY A 629 34.83 30.83 -7.02
CA GLY A 629 34.72 30.18 -5.70
C GLY A 629 34.68 28.66 -5.84
N GLN A 630 35.66 27.95 -5.27
CA GLN A 630 35.82 26.50 -5.48
C GLN A 630 34.87 25.66 -4.63
N VAL A 631 34.31 24.60 -5.24
CA VAL A 631 33.39 23.64 -4.60
C VAL A 631 34.17 22.45 -4.01
N GLY A 632 33.99 22.23 -2.70
CA GLY A 632 34.29 20.96 -2.03
C GLY A 632 33.01 20.13 -1.83
N PRO A 633 33.06 18.78 -1.82
CA PRO A 633 31.85 17.96 -1.76
C PRO A 633 31.37 17.72 -0.31
N PHE A 634 30.06 17.70 -0.06
CA PHE A 634 29.29 16.49 0.32
C PHE A 634 27.78 16.78 0.57
N VAL A 635 26.92 16.10 -0.21
CA VAL A 635 25.53 15.67 0.07
C VAL A 635 24.49 16.74 0.44
N ASP A 636 23.90 17.32 -0.61
CA ASP A 636 22.52 17.83 -0.60
C ASP A 636 21.49 16.70 -0.39
N LEU A 637 20.33 17.04 0.21
CA LEU A 637 19.11 16.23 0.13
C LEU A 637 18.49 16.38 -1.28
N ASP A 638 19.10 15.62 -2.20
CA ASP A 638 19.02 15.72 -3.65
C ASP A 638 17.65 15.38 -4.30
N GLU A 639 17.54 15.80 -5.57
CA GLU A 639 16.53 15.45 -6.58
C GLU A 639 16.09 13.97 -6.56
N THR A 640 16.95 13.06 -6.09
CA THR A 640 16.64 11.67 -5.75
C THR A 640 15.31 11.51 -5.00
N THR A 641 14.98 12.29 -3.96
CA THR A 641 13.71 12.09 -3.22
C THR A 641 12.47 12.44 -4.07
N ARG A 642 12.56 13.46 -4.94
CA ARG A 642 11.47 13.80 -5.88
C ARG A 642 11.39 12.83 -7.06
N ARG A 643 12.53 12.30 -7.53
CA ARG A 643 12.56 11.19 -8.49
C ARG A 643 11.97 9.92 -7.89
N LEU A 644 12.21 9.66 -6.61
CA LEU A 644 11.57 8.57 -5.88
C LEU A 644 10.05 8.76 -5.80
N ALA A 645 9.51 9.97 -5.71
CA ALA A 645 8.06 10.18 -5.84
C ALA A 645 7.53 9.92 -7.27
N SER A 646 8.36 10.10 -8.31
CA SER A 646 7.93 10.04 -9.73
C SER A 646 7.65 8.66 -10.33
N GLY A 647 7.90 7.56 -9.60
CA GLY A 647 7.42 6.22 -9.96
C GLY A 647 7.92 5.60 -11.29
N LYS A 648 9.01 6.11 -11.88
CA LYS A 648 9.58 5.57 -13.13
C LYS A 648 10.20 4.19 -12.92
N ILE A 649 9.73 3.20 -13.69
CA ILE A 649 10.29 1.84 -13.74
C ILE A 649 11.76 1.91 -14.20
N LEU A 650 12.70 1.67 -13.29
CA LEU A 650 14.12 1.62 -13.62
C LEU A 650 14.48 0.27 -14.25
N SER A 651 15.20 0.29 -15.37
CA SER A 651 15.74 -0.93 -15.96
C SER A 651 16.69 -1.64 -14.99
N HIS A 652 16.74 -2.97 -15.04
CA HIS A 652 17.58 -3.83 -14.18
C HIS A 652 19.09 -3.44 -14.18
N ARG A 653 19.58 -2.77 -15.24
CA ARG A 653 20.98 -2.26 -15.27
C ARG A 653 21.19 -1.00 -14.42
N THR A 654 20.16 -0.17 -14.24
CA THR A 654 20.25 1.10 -13.51
C THR A 654 20.21 0.87 -11.99
N ALA A 655 19.32 -0.01 -11.51
CA ALA A 655 19.22 -0.38 -10.09
C ALA A 655 20.56 -0.91 -9.51
N LYS A 656 21.28 -1.74 -10.28
CA LYS A 656 22.63 -2.23 -9.90
C LYS A 656 23.69 -1.13 -9.78
N LYS A 657 23.54 0.00 -10.48
CA LYS A 657 24.48 1.14 -10.35
C LYS A 657 24.21 1.92 -9.06
N LEU A 658 22.95 2.15 -8.70
CA LEU A 658 22.55 2.88 -7.49
C LEU A 658 23.01 2.18 -6.20
N GLN A 659 22.85 0.85 -6.09
CA GLN A 659 23.36 0.07 -4.95
C GLN A 659 24.88 0.21 -4.74
N VAL A 660 25.66 0.29 -5.82
CA VAL A 660 27.12 0.44 -5.74
C VAL A 660 27.53 1.84 -5.29
N HIS A 661 26.75 2.88 -5.62
CA HIS A 661 27.01 4.24 -5.14
C HIS A 661 26.66 4.42 -3.64
N ARG A 662 25.55 3.84 -3.13
CA ARG A 662 25.22 3.89 -1.68
C ARG A 662 26.30 3.24 -0.80
N LEU A 663 26.82 2.08 -1.20
CA LEU A 663 27.87 1.36 -0.46
C LEU A 663 29.23 2.09 -0.40
N VAL A 664 29.48 3.06 -1.27
CA VAL A 664 30.69 3.90 -1.24
C VAL A 664 30.51 5.13 -0.34
N ALA A 665 29.27 5.62 -0.18
CA ALA A 665 28.93 6.71 0.72
C ALA A 665 29.06 6.29 2.20
N GLN A 666 28.45 5.16 2.59
CA GLN A 666 28.49 4.69 4.00
C GLN A 666 29.91 4.46 4.55
N THR A 667 30.90 4.17 3.70
CA THR A 667 32.32 4.07 4.14
C THR A 667 33.03 5.41 4.37
N LYS A 668 32.35 6.56 4.23
CA LYS A 668 32.92 7.88 4.55
C LYS A 668 32.53 8.40 5.93
N ASP A 669 31.38 8.00 6.48
CA ASP A 669 30.85 8.59 7.71
C ASP A 669 31.39 7.92 9.00
N GLU A 670 31.94 6.71 8.93
CA GLU A 670 32.59 6.03 10.08
C GLU A 670 33.97 6.64 10.48
N LYS A 671 34.26 7.89 10.12
CA LYS A 671 35.50 8.61 10.51
C LYS A 671 35.33 9.71 11.54
N VAL A 672 34.11 9.98 12.03
CA VAL A 672 33.85 11.06 13.01
C VAL A 672 33.36 10.49 14.35
N SER A 673 34.20 9.68 15.01
CA SER A 673 34.04 9.38 16.45
C SER A 673 35.34 8.85 17.09
N TYR A 674 36.45 9.59 16.97
CA TYR A 674 37.68 9.31 17.75
C TYR A 674 38.60 10.54 17.91
N SER A 675 38.06 11.70 18.34
CA SER A 675 38.90 12.85 18.71
C SER A 675 38.21 13.92 19.59
N ARG A 676 38.07 13.64 20.89
CA ARG A 676 38.18 14.65 21.96
C ARG A 676 38.90 14.06 23.18
N LEU A 677 40.19 13.81 23.00
CA LEU A 677 41.18 13.88 24.08
C LEU A 677 42.31 14.76 23.59
N GLU A 678 42.38 15.97 24.13
CA GLU A 678 43.42 16.93 23.83
C GLU A 678 44.76 16.48 24.42
N LYS A 679 45.85 16.67 23.65
CA LYS A 679 46.97 17.55 24.02
C LYS A 679 48.05 17.55 22.92
N GLY A 680 48.36 18.74 22.37
CA GLY A 680 49.60 18.98 21.63
C GLY A 680 49.46 19.47 20.18
N SER A 681 49.24 20.78 20.02
CA SER A 681 49.55 21.57 18.80
C SER A 681 51.09 21.63 18.56
N PRO A 682 51.66 22.19 17.44
CA PRO A 682 51.03 23.13 16.49
C PRO A 682 51.44 23.05 14.98
N MET A 683 50.85 24.00 14.23
CA MET A 683 51.23 24.59 12.92
C MET A 683 50.81 23.93 11.59
N ASP A 684 49.86 24.61 10.95
CA ASP A 684 49.80 24.93 9.50
C ASP A 684 50.61 26.24 9.28
N PRO A 685 51.23 26.54 8.11
CA PRO A 685 50.48 27.04 6.94
C PRO A 685 50.98 26.62 5.53
N SER A 686 50.04 26.23 4.66
CA SER A 686 49.96 26.63 3.22
C SER A 686 51.00 26.11 2.19
N ILE A 687 50.75 26.03 0.87
CA ILE A 687 49.52 26.01 0.04
C ILE A 687 49.84 25.28 -1.30
N SER A 688 48.86 24.50 -1.83
CA SER A 688 48.60 24.11 -3.24
C SER A 688 49.73 23.74 -4.24
N THR A 689 49.56 22.63 -4.99
CA THR A 689 49.10 22.64 -6.43
C THR A 689 49.33 21.30 -7.18
N THR A 690 48.24 20.53 -7.37
CA THR A 690 47.86 19.77 -8.60
C THR A 690 48.63 18.51 -9.09
N MET A 691 47.86 17.63 -9.77
CA MET A 691 48.19 16.38 -10.49
C MET A 691 48.42 15.11 -9.63
N MET A 692 47.41 14.21 -9.64
CA MET A 692 47.50 12.90 -8.98
C MET A 692 48.53 11.98 -9.66
N THR A 693 49.64 11.77 -8.96
CA THR A 693 50.74 10.91 -9.38
C THR A 693 50.38 9.42 -9.36
N SER A 694 51.24 8.58 -9.95
CA SER A 694 51.08 7.13 -10.00
C SER A 694 51.01 6.43 -8.63
N SER A 695 51.40 7.11 -7.54
CA SER A 695 51.25 6.60 -6.17
C SER A 695 49.78 6.39 -5.78
N SER A 696 48.90 7.34 -6.13
CA SER A 696 47.45 7.26 -5.83
C SER A 696 46.79 5.98 -6.38
N LYS A 697 47.22 5.52 -7.56
CA LYS A 697 46.76 4.25 -8.16
C LYS A 697 47.35 3.02 -7.46
N LYS A 698 48.58 3.09 -6.96
CA LYS A 698 49.20 2.03 -6.15
C LYS A 698 48.54 1.92 -4.77
N GLU A 699 48.32 3.03 -4.08
CA GLU A 699 47.65 3.08 -2.78
C GLU A 699 46.21 2.59 -2.87
N LEU A 700 45.44 3.04 -3.87
CA LEU A 700 44.10 2.54 -4.14
C LEU A 700 44.08 1.03 -4.47
N ALA A 701 45.11 0.51 -5.15
CA ALA A 701 45.26 -0.91 -5.41
C ALA A 701 45.64 -1.72 -4.15
N THR A 702 46.50 -1.17 -3.27
CA THR A 702 46.87 -1.77 -1.99
C THR A 702 45.67 -1.81 -1.03
N ALA A 703 44.97 -0.69 -0.85
CA ALA A 703 43.76 -0.60 -0.04
C ALA A 703 42.65 -1.54 -0.53
N LYS A 704 42.44 -1.65 -1.86
CA LYS A 704 41.52 -2.65 -2.44
C LYS A 704 41.96 -4.08 -2.14
N ARG A 705 43.27 -4.40 -2.18
CA ARG A 705 43.80 -5.73 -1.85
C ARG A 705 43.64 -6.05 -0.37
N GLU A 706 43.81 -5.08 0.52
CA GLU A 706 43.62 -5.23 1.96
C GLU A 706 42.16 -5.38 2.34
N LEU A 707 41.27 -4.52 1.84
CA LEU A 707 39.82 -4.67 2.03
C LEU A 707 39.30 -6.02 1.51
N THR A 708 39.83 -6.50 0.37
CA THR A 708 39.50 -7.83 -0.16
C THR A 708 40.00 -8.94 0.77
N PHE A 709 41.21 -8.82 1.32
CA PHE A 709 41.78 -9.78 2.26
C PHE A 709 40.99 -9.83 3.59
N THR A 710 40.63 -8.68 4.17
CA THR A 710 39.84 -8.59 5.40
C THR A 710 38.45 -9.21 5.22
N LYS A 711 37.76 -8.93 4.10
CA LYS A 711 36.47 -9.58 3.76
C LYS A 711 36.62 -11.10 3.59
N GLN A 712 37.72 -11.58 3.00
CA GLN A 712 37.98 -13.01 2.87
C GLN A 712 38.27 -13.69 4.22
N LEU A 713 39.03 -13.02 5.11
CA LEU A 713 39.31 -13.51 6.47
C LEU A 713 38.02 -13.61 7.31
N ALA A 714 37.12 -12.63 7.17
CA ALA A 714 35.80 -12.63 7.81
C ALA A 714 34.90 -13.79 7.35
N SER A 715 35.13 -14.38 6.17
CA SER A 715 34.38 -15.55 5.68
C SER A 715 34.86 -16.92 6.20
N LEU A 716 36.01 -16.98 6.88
CA LEU A 716 36.54 -18.24 7.42
C LEU A 716 35.93 -18.60 8.79
N ARG A 717 35.94 -19.90 9.13
CA ARG A 717 35.59 -20.37 10.49
C ARG A 717 36.52 -19.76 11.55
N ALA A 718 36.01 -19.56 12.76
CA ALA A 718 36.73 -18.89 13.84
C ALA A 718 38.07 -19.55 14.20
N GLU A 719 38.13 -20.89 14.20
CA GLU A 719 39.34 -21.68 14.44
C GLU A 719 40.43 -21.40 13.39
N ASN A 720 40.05 -21.41 12.09
CA ASN A 720 40.96 -21.07 11.00
C ASN A 720 41.47 -19.64 11.10
N ARG A 721 40.65 -18.68 11.55
CA ARG A 721 41.10 -17.30 11.81
C ARG A 721 42.14 -17.24 12.93
N ARG A 722 41.91 -17.94 14.05
CA ARG A 722 42.86 -17.99 15.18
C ARG A 722 44.20 -18.60 14.76
N ALA A 723 44.18 -19.70 14.00
CA ALA A 723 45.39 -20.34 13.49
C ALA A 723 46.22 -19.45 12.55
N LEU A 724 45.60 -18.47 11.88
CA LEU A 724 46.28 -17.51 10.99
C LEU A 724 46.85 -16.30 11.75
N ALA A 725 46.39 -16.00 12.97
CA ALA A 725 46.67 -14.75 13.67
C ALA A 725 48.17 -14.51 13.95
N HIS A 726 48.97 -15.58 14.05
CA HIS A 726 50.41 -15.51 14.37
C HIS A 726 51.34 -15.59 13.14
N LEU A 727 50.79 -15.61 11.92
CA LEU A 727 51.56 -15.69 10.67
C LEU A 727 51.76 -14.31 10.02
N THR A 728 52.80 -14.16 9.20
CA THR A 728 53.03 -12.91 8.44
C THR A 728 51.93 -12.69 7.38
N LEU A 729 51.64 -11.43 7.03
CA LEU A 729 50.56 -11.08 6.10
C LEU A 729 50.57 -11.86 4.75
N PRO A 730 51.72 -12.14 4.10
CA PRO A 730 51.78 -12.98 2.91
C PRO A 730 51.42 -14.46 3.19
N GLN A 731 51.90 -15.01 4.31
CA GLN A 731 51.56 -16.38 4.74
C GLN A 731 50.07 -16.49 5.11
N GLN A 732 49.51 -15.48 5.77
CA GLN A 732 48.07 -15.41 6.04
C GLN A 732 47.26 -15.38 4.75
N ARG A 733 47.66 -14.58 3.73
CA ARG A 733 47.01 -14.54 2.41
C ARG A 733 47.02 -15.92 1.72
N ALA A 734 48.15 -16.63 1.74
CA ALA A 734 48.24 -17.99 1.23
C ALA A 734 47.39 -18.99 2.04
N GLY A 735 47.37 -18.86 3.37
CA GLY A 735 46.56 -19.66 4.28
C GLY A 735 45.05 -19.47 4.07
N VAL A 736 44.59 -18.23 3.89
CA VAL A 736 43.18 -17.91 3.54
C VAL A 736 42.78 -18.57 2.23
N ALA A 737 43.63 -18.51 1.19
CA ALA A 737 43.37 -19.16 -0.09
C ALA A 737 43.28 -20.70 0.03
N LYS A 738 44.17 -21.32 0.81
CA LYS A 738 44.15 -22.78 1.09
C LYS A 738 42.90 -23.18 1.88
N ALA A 739 42.59 -22.46 2.96
CA ALA A 739 41.42 -22.71 3.80
C ALA A 739 40.11 -22.55 3.04
N LYS A 740 40.00 -21.55 2.15
CA LYS A 740 38.81 -21.34 1.31
C LYS A 740 38.59 -22.50 0.33
N ARG A 741 39.64 -22.98 -0.37
CA ARG A 741 39.55 -24.17 -1.24
C ARG A 741 39.10 -25.42 -0.46
N GLN A 742 39.56 -25.56 0.78
CA GLN A 742 39.20 -26.68 1.65
C GLN A 742 37.73 -26.58 2.14
N GLN A 743 37.25 -25.37 2.46
CA GLN A 743 35.84 -25.10 2.77
C GLN A 743 34.93 -25.35 1.55
N GLU A 744 35.35 -24.96 0.34
CA GLU A 744 34.62 -25.22 -0.91
C GLU A 744 34.59 -26.72 -1.27
N LYS A 745 35.61 -27.50 -0.88
CA LYS A 745 35.60 -28.97 -0.99
C LYS A 745 34.59 -29.57 -0.01
N TRP A 746 34.67 -29.19 1.27
CA TRP A 746 33.75 -29.67 2.31
C TRP A 746 32.28 -29.30 2.03
N ASN A 747 32.01 -28.09 1.53
CA ASN A 747 30.66 -27.68 1.12
C ASN A 747 30.13 -28.57 -0.02
N ARG A 748 30.95 -28.89 -1.03
CA ARG A 748 30.57 -29.80 -2.12
C ARG A 748 30.33 -31.23 -1.64
N GLU A 749 31.14 -31.72 -0.70
CA GLU A 749 30.94 -33.03 -0.07
C GLU A 749 29.66 -33.07 0.77
N ARG A 750 29.35 -32.01 1.54
CA ARG A 750 28.06 -31.89 2.24
C ARG A 750 26.86 -31.82 1.30
N ILE A 751 26.94 -31.02 0.23
CA ILE A 751 25.86 -30.92 -0.76
C ILE A 751 25.68 -32.26 -1.48
N GLY A 752 26.76 -32.95 -1.84
CA GLY A 752 26.70 -34.29 -2.43
C GLY A 752 26.10 -35.35 -1.48
N MET A 753 26.38 -35.27 -0.17
CA MET A 753 25.74 -36.12 0.83
C MET A 753 24.26 -35.78 1.03
N GLU A 754 23.89 -34.51 1.02
CA GLU A 754 22.49 -34.06 1.14
C GLU A 754 21.68 -34.47 -0.09
N ILE A 755 22.22 -34.31 -1.31
CA ILE A 755 21.60 -34.81 -2.54
C ILE A 755 21.44 -36.34 -2.47
N LYS A 756 22.48 -37.09 -2.08
CA LYS A 756 22.37 -38.55 -1.89
C LYS A 756 21.34 -38.93 -0.83
N ARG A 757 21.17 -38.12 0.23
CA ARG A 757 20.16 -38.32 1.27
C ARG A 757 18.75 -38.07 0.73
N GLN A 758 18.55 -37.00 -0.04
CA GLN A 758 17.25 -36.66 -0.62
C GLN A 758 16.85 -37.64 -1.72
N VAL A 759 17.77 -38.06 -2.59
CA VAL A 759 17.56 -39.15 -3.57
C VAL A 759 17.32 -40.51 -2.90
N LYS A 760 17.76 -40.71 -1.65
CA LYS A 760 17.43 -41.93 -0.88
C LYS A 760 16.10 -41.81 -0.11
N ALA A 761 15.63 -40.59 0.15
CA ALA A 761 14.35 -40.31 0.83
C ALA A 761 13.18 -40.15 -0.16
N ASN A 762 13.48 -39.80 -1.41
CA ASN A 762 12.58 -39.76 -2.57
C ASN A 762 13.38 -40.30 -3.77
N PRO A 763 13.40 -41.64 -3.98
CA PRO A 763 14.09 -42.27 -5.11
C PRO A 763 13.31 -42.10 -6.43
#